data_AF-K2K8J7-F1
#
_entry.id   AF-K2K8J7-F1
#
_cell.length_a   1.000
_cell.length_b   1.000
_cell.length_c   1.000
_cell.angle_alpha   90.00
_cell.angle_beta   90.00
_cell.angle_gamma   90.00
#
_symmetry.space_group_name_H-M   'P 1'
#
loop_
_entity.id
_entity.type
_entity.pdbx_description
1 polymer ?
#
loop_
_entity_poly.entity_id
_entity_poly.type
_entity_poly.pdbx_seq_one_letter_code
_entity_poly.pdbx_strand_id
1 'polypeptide(L)'
;MIKFPVLRQIKIEDYQLYKNEKNESLDHNFDGGVHLVVGINGLGKTTLLNAIYRLMVGPKDPPKDGERTLGSSKNELTKWRRRKFFSNRVKDGALNATVEGVIEFGNSKIQIKRKLSNLDVLSLSVDGVSIDSSQEAYEEKVEELSGLPSFVDFFSVVKFLVFFLEDRSDLIWDQTSQFEMFRILFFDKESAKAAAKYRDEARSADSRYRNLKASVNKIKDQLDDLVSDETDINRKEYASSLARLSGVDERLRELEDELSENSYEITSTKLKIAQSRRDFDEYKYGLEESQHNLLSKYFPDLDETVKMLLSNLSSGGGCFVCGSKSNDSERIIDEAVRNKCCPVCHSNEQTQESTEKFVSNAERAEAEIERMRQKSLQCLSDYESQKEILEQLYDKQSKLLELVKSVSDERVACYRKVAAIEKTLPNEDSDTEELSKQLTSWQGMLRNYEDLRKENTSAYSKAIEHQTNHLYKKLELLKSKFEHYCSKLLAETVKLKLEHHEGPLGEGGKEKVRVPFFRVKMTSGVHTESPQLRESEEQVSESQREFIDLAFRLSLFDVVTETEGSPAMIVMETPEASLDSIFMHEISRLFRTFGQKQEGRNVFIASTNLNQSSMISSLLGVGYEPGHVEQNRRQRLLGAPGDPDGEEPVLYPIEAENREKHIINLLQLSAPNAALVNYRSYYEQLFNEAVYQSVDSGGGSS
;
A
#
# COMPACT_ATOMS: atom_id res chain seq x y z
N MET A 1 -16.58 20.53 34.07
CA MET A 1 -17.81 19.91 34.61
C MET A 1 -18.52 19.25 33.45
N ILE A 2 -18.96 18.00 33.59
CA ILE A 2 -19.50 17.22 32.47
C ILE A 2 -21.02 17.14 32.56
N LYS A 3 -21.70 17.39 31.44
CA LYS A 3 -23.15 17.28 31.27
C LYS A 3 -23.42 16.33 30.12
N PHE A 4 -24.16 15.26 30.37
CA PHE A 4 -24.49 14.28 29.34
C PHE A 4 -25.60 14.81 28.41
N PRO A 5 -25.61 14.41 27.13
CA PRO A 5 -26.68 14.77 26.21
C PRO A 5 -27.97 14.02 26.58
N VAL A 6 -29.08 14.74 26.68
CA VAL A 6 -30.41 14.16 26.90
C VAL A 6 -31.34 14.59 25.77
N LEU A 7 -31.84 13.64 24.99
CA LEU A 7 -32.81 13.93 23.94
C LEU A 7 -34.16 14.28 24.59
N ARG A 8 -34.75 15.41 24.21
CA ARG A 8 -36.04 15.90 24.70
C ARG A 8 -37.13 15.87 23.65
N GLN A 9 -36.76 15.95 22.39
CA GLN A 9 -37.69 15.82 21.28
C GLN A 9 -36.99 15.22 20.07
N ILE A 10 -37.71 14.40 19.31
CA ILE A 10 -37.31 13.97 17.97
C ILE A 10 -38.46 14.16 16.98
N LYS A 11 -38.12 14.66 15.80
CA LYS A 11 -39.02 14.76 14.66
C LYS A 11 -38.33 14.20 13.40
N ILE A 12 -38.99 13.29 12.69
CA ILE A 12 -38.51 12.77 11.40
C ILE A 12 -39.55 13.05 10.33
N GLU A 13 -39.16 13.85 9.34
CA GLU A 13 -39.99 14.27 8.23
C GLU A 13 -39.50 13.63 6.93
N ASP A 14 -40.43 13.34 6.03
CA ASP A 14 -40.18 12.89 4.67
C ASP A 14 -39.31 11.63 4.49
N TYR A 15 -39.17 10.80 5.53
CA TYR A 15 -38.49 9.51 5.44
C TYR A 15 -39.48 8.38 5.19
N GLN A 16 -39.45 7.75 4.00
CA GLN A 16 -40.46 6.76 3.58
C GLN A 16 -40.71 5.61 4.58
N LEU A 17 -39.70 5.23 5.37
CA LEU A 17 -39.84 4.18 6.38
C LEU A 17 -40.78 4.58 7.53
N TYR A 18 -40.91 5.87 7.83
CA TYR A 18 -41.80 6.42 8.86
C TYR A 18 -42.92 7.27 8.25
N LYS A 19 -43.37 6.89 7.04
CA LYS A 19 -44.60 7.40 6.45
C LYS A 19 -45.68 6.34 6.59
N ASN A 20 -46.62 6.58 7.49
CA ASN A 20 -47.79 5.73 7.65
C ASN A 20 -48.82 5.99 6.54
N GLU A 21 -49.93 5.25 6.55
CA GLU A 21 -51.02 5.39 5.55
C GLU A 21 -51.63 6.81 5.53
N LYS A 22 -51.47 7.58 6.62
CA LYS A 22 -51.93 8.97 6.75
C LYS A 22 -50.87 10.01 6.32
N ASN A 23 -49.68 9.58 5.91
CA ASN A 23 -48.52 10.44 5.63
C ASN A 23 -48.10 11.35 6.80
N GLU A 24 -48.31 10.91 8.04
CA GLU A 24 -47.86 11.63 9.23
C GLU A 24 -46.33 11.50 9.39
N SER A 25 -45.68 12.55 9.87
CA SER A 25 -44.28 12.52 10.30
C SER A 25 -44.16 11.94 11.71
N LEU A 26 -43.05 11.27 12.03
CA LEU A 26 -42.76 10.86 13.41
C LEU A 26 -42.40 12.10 14.23
N ASP A 27 -43.10 12.36 15.33
CA ASP A 27 -42.83 13.44 16.29
C ASP A 27 -43.06 12.89 17.70
N HIS A 28 -42.06 13.00 18.58
CA HIS A 28 -42.11 12.42 19.93
C HIS A 28 -41.34 13.26 20.94
N ASN A 29 -41.93 13.50 22.12
CA ASN A 29 -41.31 14.19 23.25
C ASN A 29 -40.85 13.20 24.33
N PHE A 30 -39.68 13.47 24.90
CA PHE A 30 -39.08 12.68 25.97
C PHE A 30 -39.13 13.46 27.29
N ASP A 31 -40.28 13.38 27.95
CA ASP A 31 -40.60 14.12 29.18
C ASP A 31 -39.92 13.55 30.45
N GLY A 32 -39.03 12.56 30.29
CA GLY A 32 -38.34 11.88 31.38
C GLY A 32 -38.89 10.49 31.67
N GLY A 33 -38.15 9.69 32.43
CA GLY A 33 -38.52 8.30 32.69
C GLY A 33 -38.18 7.35 31.54
N VAL A 34 -38.99 6.29 31.41
CA VAL A 34 -38.82 5.22 30.44
C VAL A 34 -39.64 5.52 29.18
N HIS A 35 -39.03 5.37 28.01
CA HIS A 35 -39.66 5.47 26.70
C HIS A 35 -39.36 4.23 25.86
N LEU A 36 -40.39 3.71 25.17
CA LEU A 36 -40.30 2.47 24.41
C LEU A 36 -40.50 2.71 22.92
N VAL A 37 -39.61 2.17 22.10
CA VAL A 37 -39.78 2.03 20.66
C VAL A 37 -40.30 0.61 20.40
N VAL A 38 -41.60 0.50 20.13
CA VAL A 38 -42.29 -0.79 20.02
C VAL A 38 -42.61 -1.09 18.56
N GLY A 39 -42.31 -2.32 18.13
CA GLY A 39 -42.73 -2.80 16.82
C GLY A 39 -42.19 -4.18 16.47
N ILE A 40 -42.73 -4.79 15.42
CA ILE A 40 -42.24 -6.08 14.92
C ILE A 40 -40.93 -5.92 14.13
N ASN A 41 -40.33 -7.05 13.73
CA ASN A 41 -39.11 -7.05 12.94
C ASN A 41 -39.32 -6.39 11.57
N GLY A 42 -38.33 -5.59 11.16
CA GLY A 42 -38.35 -4.89 9.87
C GLY A 42 -39.13 -3.56 9.83
N LEU A 43 -39.76 -3.11 10.92
CA LEU A 43 -40.45 -1.80 10.95
C LEU A 43 -39.53 -0.59 11.19
N GLY A 44 -38.22 -0.80 11.33
CA GLY A 44 -37.26 0.29 11.44
C GLY A 44 -36.86 0.70 12.86
N LYS A 45 -37.03 -0.17 13.88
CA LYS A 45 -36.56 0.06 15.25
C LYS A 45 -35.08 0.48 15.34
N THR A 46 -34.18 -0.38 14.87
CA THR A 46 -32.73 -0.12 14.79
C THR A 46 -32.41 1.09 13.91
N THR A 47 -33.26 1.39 12.90
CA THR A 47 -33.08 2.58 12.05
C THR A 47 -33.38 3.86 12.82
N LEU A 48 -34.36 3.84 13.72
CA LEU A 48 -34.74 4.99 14.54
C LEU A 48 -33.65 5.25 15.58
N LEU A 49 -33.18 4.21 16.26
CA LEU A 49 -32.05 4.35 17.20
C LEU A 49 -30.80 4.88 16.50
N ASN A 50 -30.51 4.42 15.28
CA ASN A 50 -29.41 4.96 14.48
C ASN A 50 -29.65 6.42 14.04
N ALA A 51 -30.90 6.81 13.76
CA ALA A 51 -31.23 8.21 13.44
C ALA A 51 -30.98 9.12 14.65
N ILE A 52 -31.39 8.69 15.86
CA ILE A 52 -31.09 9.40 17.11
C ILE A 52 -29.58 9.48 17.34
N TYR A 53 -28.86 8.37 17.20
CA TYR A 53 -27.40 8.34 17.34
C TYR A 53 -26.73 9.34 16.38
N ARG A 54 -27.11 9.30 15.10
CA ARG A 54 -26.53 10.15 14.05
C ARG A 54 -26.96 11.61 14.14
N LEU A 55 -28.10 11.91 14.75
CA LEU A 55 -28.48 13.27 15.11
C LEU A 55 -27.41 13.88 16.03
N MET A 56 -26.96 13.11 17.02
CA MET A 56 -25.98 13.56 18.02
C MET A 56 -24.54 13.58 17.51
N VAL A 57 -24.09 12.55 16.79
CA VAL A 57 -22.66 12.44 16.41
C VAL A 57 -22.35 12.92 14.99
N GLY A 58 -23.37 13.10 14.15
CA GLY A 58 -23.21 13.54 12.76
C GLY A 58 -22.51 12.52 11.83
N PRO A 59 -21.97 12.98 10.69
CA PRO A 59 -21.37 12.13 9.65
C PRO A 59 -19.90 11.77 9.94
N LYS A 60 -19.57 11.42 11.20
CA LYS A 60 -18.23 11.00 11.63
C LYS A 60 -18.23 9.59 12.23
N ASP A 61 -17.09 8.90 12.14
CA ASP A 61 -16.85 7.58 12.72
C ASP A 61 -15.45 7.53 13.34
N PRO A 62 -15.21 6.67 14.36
CA PRO A 62 -13.86 6.44 14.86
C PRO A 62 -13.02 5.75 13.78
N PRO A 63 -11.68 5.84 13.81
CA PRO A 63 -10.81 5.05 12.96
C PRO A 63 -11.12 3.55 13.09
N LYS A 64 -10.77 2.74 12.08
CA LYS A 64 -11.15 1.31 12.04
C LYS A 64 -10.73 0.57 13.32
N ASP A 65 -9.51 0.81 13.78
CA ASP A 65 -8.98 0.15 14.98
C ASP A 65 -9.67 0.63 16.27
N GLY A 66 -10.20 1.86 16.27
CA GLY A 66 -10.96 2.47 17.38
C GLY A 66 -12.46 2.17 17.37
N GLU A 67 -12.94 1.29 16.49
CA GLU A 67 -14.37 1.01 16.38
C GLU A 67 -14.91 0.23 17.57
N ARG A 68 -14.15 -0.75 18.07
CA ARG A 68 -14.50 -1.59 19.22
C ARG A 68 -13.73 -1.27 20.49
N THR A 69 -12.49 -0.80 20.37
CA THR A 69 -11.65 -0.49 21.53
C THR A 69 -11.38 1.01 21.57
N LEU A 70 -11.93 1.71 22.55
CA LEU A 70 -11.63 3.11 22.78
C LEU A 70 -10.15 3.24 23.19
N GLY A 71 -9.43 4.18 22.56
CA GLY A 71 -8.01 4.39 22.86
C GLY A 71 -7.03 3.46 22.16
N SER A 72 -7.48 2.53 21.29
CA SER A 72 -6.56 1.75 20.43
C SER A 72 -6.00 2.59 19.27
N SER A 73 -6.77 3.57 18.80
CA SER A 73 -6.40 4.46 17.69
C SER A 73 -6.08 5.88 18.17
N LYS A 74 -5.70 6.74 17.22
CA LYS A 74 -5.50 8.18 17.48
C LYS A 74 -6.82 8.83 17.91
N ASN A 75 -6.74 9.88 18.71
CA ASN A 75 -7.89 10.66 19.14
C ASN A 75 -8.38 11.60 18.03
N GLU A 76 -8.79 11.01 16.90
CA GLU A 76 -9.34 11.70 15.75
C GLU A 76 -10.57 10.98 15.22
N LEU A 77 -11.40 11.68 14.44
CA LEU A 77 -12.56 11.09 13.78
C LEU A 77 -12.35 11.06 12.27
N THR A 78 -12.86 10.01 11.65
CA THR A 78 -12.87 9.80 10.20
C THR A 78 -14.25 10.09 9.63
N LYS A 79 -14.34 10.24 8.30
CA LYS A 79 -15.65 10.40 7.63
C LYS A 79 -16.49 9.15 7.84
N TRP A 80 -17.80 9.33 8.02
CA TRP A 80 -18.77 8.24 8.12
C TRP A 80 -18.57 7.23 7.00
N ARG A 81 -18.35 5.96 7.37
CA ARG A 81 -18.09 4.86 6.43
C ARG A 81 -19.37 4.42 5.71
N ARG A 82 -20.48 4.35 6.44
CA ARG A 82 -21.78 3.90 5.92
C ARG A 82 -22.66 5.06 5.43
N ARG A 83 -22.11 5.96 4.60
CA ARG A 83 -22.81 7.20 4.15
C ARG A 83 -24.19 6.98 3.52
N LYS A 84 -24.42 5.79 2.95
CA LYS A 84 -25.67 5.41 2.32
C LYS A 84 -26.63 4.64 3.24
N PHE A 85 -26.40 4.61 4.56
CA PHE A 85 -27.19 3.81 5.50
C PHE A 85 -28.68 4.12 5.43
N PHE A 86 -29.06 5.41 5.54
CA PHE A 86 -30.47 5.82 5.45
C PHE A 86 -30.98 5.77 4.01
N SER A 87 -30.19 6.24 3.04
CA SER A 87 -30.60 6.25 1.63
C SER A 87 -30.86 4.85 1.06
N ASN A 88 -30.13 3.82 1.51
CA ASN A 88 -30.33 2.43 1.04
C ASN A 88 -31.56 1.76 1.66
N ARG A 89 -32.17 2.34 2.71
CA ARG A 89 -33.34 1.79 3.39
C ARG A 89 -34.67 2.30 2.82
N VAL A 90 -34.63 3.25 1.90
CA VAL A 90 -35.80 3.87 1.26
C VAL A 90 -35.60 4.00 -0.26
N LYS A 91 -36.68 4.05 -1.02
CA LYS A 91 -36.60 4.02 -2.50
C LYS A 91 -36.21 5.37 -3.10
N ASP A 92 -36.57 6.46 -2.43
CA ASP A 92 -36.27 7.83 -2.85
C ASP A 92 -34.87 8.32 -2.42
N GLY A 93 -34.04 7.43 -1.88
CA GLY A 93 -32.70 7.77 -1.42
C GLY A 93 -32.66 8.75 -0.24
N ALA A 94 -33.78 8.96 0.47
CA ALA A 94 -33.89 9.89 1.60
C ALA A 94 -33.56 11.36 1.20
N LEU A 95 -33.78 11.73 -0.06
CA LEU A 95 -33.34 13.03 -0.62
C LEU A 95 -33.96 14.26 0.04
N ASN A 96 -35.20 14.15 0.52
CA ASN A 96 -35.91 15.23 1.23
C ASN A 96 -36.09 14.92 2.72
N ALA A 97 -35.64 13.74 3.16
CA ALA A 97 -35.87 13.28 4.52
C ALA A 97 -35.00 14.06 5.51
N THR A 98 -35.59 14.49 6.62
CA THR A 98 -34.89 15.22 7.67
C THR A 98 -35.14 14.60 9.04
N VAL A 99 -34.17 14.76 9.93
CA VAL A 99 -34.29 14.44 11.36
C VAL A 99 -33.96 15.69 12.15
N GLU A 100 -34.83 16.05 13.06
CA GLU A 100 -34.71 17.19 13.95
C GLU A 100 -34.81 16.72 15.39
N GLY A 101 -34.04 17.31 16.29
CA GLY A 101 -34.24 17.06 17.70
C GLY A 101 -33.66 18.12 18.60
N VAL A 102 -34.19 18.13 19.82
CA VAL A 102 -33.79 19.02 20.90
C VAL A 102 -33.01 18.20 21.92
N ILE A 103 -31.76 18.57 22.14
CA ILE A 103 -30.83 17.90 23.05
C ILE A 103 -30.51 18.85 24.19
N GLU A 104 -30.70 18.39 25.42
CA GLU A 104 -30.42 19.14 26.64
C GLU A 104 -29.05 18.75 27.21
N PHE A 105 -28.34 19.76 27.72
CA PHE A 105 -27.10 19.65 28.48
C PHE A 105 -27.25 20.42 29.79
N GLY A 106 -27.70 19.74 30.85
CA GLY A 106 -28.04 20.39 32.12
C GLY A 106 -29.27 21.29 31.97
N ASN A 107 -29.05 22.60 31.78
CA ASN A 107 -30.13 23.59 31.61
C ASN A 107 -30.15 24.24 30.21
N SER A 108 -29.10 24.07 29.42
CA SER A 108 -29.02 24.60 28.06
C SER A 108 -29.51 23.54 27.07
N LYS A 109 -30.09 24.00 25.97
CA LYS A 109 -30.66 23.16 24.92
C LYS A 109 -30.06 23.53 23.56
N ILE A 110 -29.72 22.51 22.78
CA ILE A 110 -29.35 22.64 21.38
C ILE A 110 -30.43 22.00 20.52
N GLN A 111 -30.91 22.71 19.52
CA GLN A 111 -31.84 22.18 18.53
C GLN A 111 -31.10 22.08 17.20
N ILE A 112 -31.13 20.88 16.62
CA ILE A 112 -30.42 20.58 15.39
C ILE A 112 -31.34 19.86 14.42
N LYS A 113 -31.36 20.32 13.17
CA LYS A 113 -32.01 19.64 12.06
C LYS A 113 -30.96 19.18 11.07
N ARG A 114 -31.01 17.89 10.71
CA ARG A 114 -30.09 17.26 9.75
C ARG A 114 -30.85 16.64 8.58
N LYS A 115 -30.19 16.58 7.43
CA LYS A 115 -30.66 15.81 6.29
C LYS A 115 -30.31 14.34 6.45
N LEU A 116 -31.24 13.40 6.25
CA LEU A 116 -30.94 11.97 6.43
C LEU A 116 -30.10 11.37 5.29
N SER A 117 -30.07 11.97 4.09
CA SER A 117 -29.27 11.45 2.98
C SER A 117 -27.75 11.49 3.23
N ASN A 118 -27.27 12.48 3.98
CA ASN A 118 -25.84 12.72 4.19
C ASN A 118 -25.47 13.27 5.58
N LEU A 119 -26.46 13.59 6.43
CA LEU A 119 -26.32 14.16 7.78
C LEU A 119 -25.82 15.61 7.83
N ASP A 120 -25.90 16.34 6.72
CA ASP A 120 -25.62 17.78 6.70
C ASP A 120 -26.57 18.53 7.65
N VAL A 121 -26.04 19.55 8.33
CA VAL A 121 -26.80 20.40 9.24
C VAL A 121 -27.58 21.42 8.42
N LEU A 122 -28.91 21.42 8.58
CA LEU A 122 -29.83 22.33 7.89
C LEU A 122 -30.18 23.54 8.74
N SER A 123 -30.35 23.33 10.05
CA SER A 123 -30.53 24.40 11.02
C SER A 123 -29.90 24.01 12.35
N LEU A 124 -29.39 25.02 13.05
CA LEU A 124 -28.80 24.88 14.37
C LEU A 124 -29.18 26.10 15.24
N SER A 125 -29.63 25.83 16.46
CA SER A 125 -29.86 26.87 17.47
C SER A 125 -29.48 26.39 18.86
N VAL A 126 -29.07 27.33 19.70
CA VAL A 126 -28.76 27.11 21.12
C VAL A 126 -29.63 28.04 21.94
N ASP A 127 -30.39 27.48 22.88
CA ASP A 127 -31.31 28.22 23.75
C ASP A 127 -32.25 29.17 22.97
N GLY A 128 -32.69 28.72 21.78
CA GLY A 128 -33.58 29.46 20.88
C GLY A 128 -32.88 30.46 19.94
N VAL A 129 -31.57 30.68 20.09
CA VAL A 129 -30.78 31.58 19.23
C VAL A 129 -30.16 30.79 18.09
N SER A 130 -30.52 31.13 16.84
CA SER A 130 -29.94 30.49 15.66
C SER A 130 -28.46 30.87 15.49
N ILE A 131 -27.66 29.87 15.15
CA ILE A 131 -26.22 30.00 14.90
C ILE A 131 -25.87 29.42 13.53
N ASP A 132 -24.59 29.50 13.15
CA ASP A 132 -24.10 28.91 11.90
C ASP A 132 -24.47 27.43 11.81
N SER A 133 -25.10 27.05 10.69
CA SER A 133 -25.65 25.71 10.46
C SER A 133 -24.61 24.83 9.79
N SER A 134 -23.44 24.71 10.42
CA SER A 134 -22.32 23.88 9.98
C SER A 134 -22.04 22.75 10.97
N GLN A 135 -21.36 21.71 10.50
CA GLN A 135 -20.92 20.62 11.38
C GLN A 135 -19.86 21.13 12.36
N GLU A 136 -18.99 22.03 11.94
CA GLU A 136 -17.95 22.64 12.76
C GLU A 136 -18.55 23.45 13.92
N ALA A 137 -19.54 24.30 13.65
CA ALA A 137 -20.23 25.09 14.69
C ALA A 137 -20.97 24.19 15.68
N TYR A 138 -21.57 23.09 15.20
CA TYR A 138 -22.20 22.10 16.08
C TYR A 138 -21.18 21.45 17.03
N GLU A 139 -20.02 21.03 16.51
CA GLU A 139 -18.98 20.38 17.31
C GLU A 139 -18.43 21.28 18.41
N GLU A 140 -18.18 22.54 18.09
CA GLU A 140 -17.72 23.55 19.05
C GLU A 140 -18.75 23.74 20.17
N LYS A 141 -20.03 23.89 19.82
CA LYS A 141 -21.09 24.12 20.80
C LYS A 141 -21.35 22.91 21.68
N VAL A 142 -21.28 21.70 21.13
CA VAL A 142 -21.43 20.49 21.94
C VAL A 142 -20.25 20.30 22.89
N GLU A 143 -19.01 20.59 22.48
CA GLU A 143 -17.85 20.57 23.39
C GLU A 143 -18.03 21.57 24.54
N GLU A 144 -18.54 22.77 24.25
CA GLU A 144 -18.83 23.80 25.24
C GLU A 144 -19.93 23.36 26.21
N LEU A 145 -21.10 22.96 25.69
CA LEU A 145 -22.28 22.64 26.48
C LEU A 145 -22.11 21.36 27.31
N SER A 146 -21.48 20.33 26.76
CA SER A 146 -21.22 19.07 27.47
C SER A 146 -20.08 19.21 28.49
N GLY A 147 -19.18 20.18 28.31
CA GLY A 147 -17.98 20.35 29.12
C GLY A 147 -16.96 19.20 28.99
N LEU A 148 -17.11 18.34 27.99
CA LEU A 148 -16.16 17.28 27.67
C LEU A 148 -14.88 17.86 27.06
N PRO A 149 -13.77 17.11 27.08
CA PRO A 149 -12.49 17.62 26.61
C PRO A 149 -12.48 17.89 25.11
N SER A 150 -13.11 17.10 24.27
CA SER A 150 -13.16 17.38 22.83
C SER A 150 -14.42 16.81 22.20
N PHE A 151 -14.72 17.19 20.96
CA PHE A 151 -15.79 16.53 20.21
C PHE A 151 -15.52 15.03 20.00
N VAL A 152 -14.25 14.59 19.90
CA VAL A 152 -13.90 13.16 19.82
C VAL A 152 -14.25 12.43 21.13
N ASP A 153 -14.05 13.10 22.26
CA ASP A 153 -14.43 12.57 23.57
C ASP A 153 -15.97 12.57 23.74
N PHE A 154 -16.68 13.59 23.26
CA PHE A 154 -18.15 13.58 23.17
C PHE A 154 -18.66 12.42 22.33
N PHE A 155 -18.09 12.22 21.14
CA PHE A 155 -18.42 11.08 20.29
C PHE A 155 -18.22 9.76 21.04
N SER A 156 -17.08 9.63 21.74
CA SER A 156 -16.76 8.43 22.52
C SER A 156 -17.77 8.19 23.65
N VAL A 157 -18.16 9.22 24.40
CA VAL A 157 -19.18 9.11 25.45
C VAL A 157 -20.52 8.70 24.85
N VAL A 158 -20.94 9.32 23.75
CA VAL A 158 -22.21 8.96 23.10
C VAL A 158 -22.18 7.49 22.64
N LYS A 159 -21.11 7.07 21.95
CA LYS A 159 -21.00 5.71 21.41
C LYS A 159 -20.82 4.63 22.48
N PHE A 160 -19.91 4.84 23.44
CA PHE A 160 -19.45 3.80 24.37
C PHE A 160 -20.16 3.86 25.73
N LEU A 161 -20.95 4.91 26.01
CA LEU A 161 -21.64 5.05 27.30
C LEU A 161 -23.15 5.24 27.13
N VAL A 162 -23.59 6.22 26.31
CA VAL A 162 -25.01 6.56 26.13
C VAL A 162 -25.78 5.52 25.30
N PHE A 163 -25.16 5.02 24.22
CA PHE A 163 -25.79 4.05 23.31
C PHE A 163 -25.31 2.62 23.60
N PHE A 164 -26.28 1.72 23.76
CA PHE A 164 -26.10 0.29 23.97
C PHE A 164 -26.85 -0.45 22.85
N LEU A 165 -26.27 -0.42 21.65
CA LEU A 165 -26.80 -1.06 20.44
C LEU A 165 -26.23 -2.48 20.27
N GLU A 166 -26.71 -3.23 19.28
CA GLU A 166 -26.24 -4.60 19.00
C GLU A 166 -24.72 -4.70 18.74
N ASP A 167 -24.13 -3.70 18.08
CA ASP A 167 -22.69 -3.68 17.73
C ASP A 167 -21.79 -3.03 18.78
N ARG A 168 -22.29 -2.90 20.01
CA ARG A 168 -21.56 -2.32 21.13
C ARG A 168 -20.28 -3.09 21.45
N SER A 169 -19.34 -2.36 22.02
CA SER A 169 -18.16 -2.89 22.67
C SER A 169 -18.39 -3.03 24.17
N ASP A 170 -17.83 -4.07 24.74
CA ASP A 170 -17.90 -4.37 26.16
C ASP A 170 -16.85 -3.55 26.95
N LEU A 171 -17.32 -2.44 27.54
CA LEU A 171 -16.47 -1.40 28.15
C LEU A 171 -15.75 -1.91 29.40
N ILE A 172 -16.40 -2.70 30.26
CA ILE A 172 -15.78 -3.27 31.48
C ILE A 172 -14.71 -4.33 31.17
N TRP A 173 -14.77 -4.97 30.00
CA TRP A 173 -13.85 -6.05 29.65
C TRP A 173 -12.62 -5.57 28.88
N ASP A 174 -12.67 -4.36 28.30
CA ASP A 174 -11.54 -3.75 27.58
C ASP A 174 -10.76 -2.74 28.45
N GLN A 175 -9.55 -3.11 28.85
CA GLN A 175 -8.71 -2.33 29.77
C GLN A 175 -8.38 -0.92 29.23
N THR A 176 -8.16 -0.79 27.93
CA THR A 176 -7.81 0.49 27.30
C THR A 176 -9.00 1.43 27.30
N SER A 177 -10.17 0.90 26.97
CA SER A 177 -11.43 1.63 26.91
C SER A 177 -11.88 2.10 28.28
N GLN A 178 -11.70 1.27 29.32
CA GLN A 178 -11.92 1.70 30.70
C GLN A 178 -11.07 2.93 31.04
N PHE A 179 -9.76 2.85 30.82
CA PHE A 179 -8.87 3.94 31.19
C PHE A 179 -9.15 5.22 30.39
N GLU A 180 -9.39 5.11 29.08
CA GLU A 180 -9.77 6.28 28.28
C GLU A 180 -11.10 6.88 28.75
N MET A 181 -12.08 6.06 29.12
CA MET A 181 -13.33 6.57 29.70
C MET A 181 -13.08 7.29 31.03
N PHE A 182 -12.18 6.79 31.87
CA PHE A 182 -11.77 7.49 33.10
C PHE A 182 -11.05 8.81 32.81
N ARG A 183 -10.16 8.85 31.81
CA ARG A 183 -9.53 10.09 31.35
C ARG A 183 -10.58 11.11 30.92
N ILE A 184 -11.57 10.69 30.14
CA ILE A 184 -12.62 11.57 29.62
C ILE A 184 -13.51 12.10 30.76
N LEU A 185 -13.92 11.23 31.68
CA LEU A 185 -14.94 11.56 32.67
C LEU A 185 -14.40 12.12 33.99
N PHE A 186 -13.20 11.72 34.40
CA PHE A 186 -12.68 11.99 35.75
C PHE A 186 -11.48 12.93 35.79
N PHE A 187 -10.84 13.25 34.66
CA PHE A 187 -9.78 14.25 34.64
C PHE A 187 -10.40 15.63 34.47
N ASP A 188 -9.70 16.68 34.89
CA ASP A 188 -10.07 18.02 34.45
C ASP A 188 -9.88 18.16 32.92
N LYS A 189 -10.60 19.13 32.33
CA LYS A 189 -10.68 19.32 30.88
C LYS A 189 -9.31 19.51 30.22
N GLU A 190 -8.42 20.28 30.85
CA GLU A 190 -7.11 20.61 30.30
C GLU A 190 -6.15 19.42 30.38
N SER A 191 -6.11 18.75 31.54
CA SER A 191 -5.32 17.54 31.73
C SER A 191 -5.78 16.41 30.81
N ALA A 192 -7.09 16.24 30.61
CA ALA A 192 -7.64 15.25 29.69
C ALA A 192 -7.21 15.49 28.23
N LYS A 193 -7.25 16.76 27.77
CA LYS A 193 -6.76 17.17 26.44
C LYS A 193 -5.26 16.90 26.30
N ALA A 194 -4.48 17.34 27.29
CA ALA A 194 -3.02 17.18 27.28
C ALA A 194 -2.63 15.70 27.25
N ALA A 195 -3.26 14.87 28.07
CA ALA A 195 -3.02 13.43 28.10
C ALA A 195 -3.32 12.78 26.73
N ALA A 196 -4.47 13.07 26.12
CA ALA A 196 -4.79 12.53 24.79
C ALA A 196 -3.76 12.94 23.73
N LYS A 197 -3.34 14.21 23.74
CA LYS A 197 -2.33 14.75 22.82
C LYS A 197 -0.98 14.04 22.99
N TYR A 198 -0.45 13.96 24.21
CA TYR A 198 0.83 13.30 24.48
C TYR A 198 0.80 11.81 24.10
N ARG A 199 -0.31 11.12 24.34
CA ARG A 199 -0.51 9.72 23.92
C ARG A 199 -0.41 9.58 22.40
N ASP A 200 -1.11 10.43 21.65
CA ASP A 200 -1.14 10.37 20.18
C ASP A 200 0.21 10.75 19.56
N GLU A 201 0.90 11.74 20.11
CA GLU A 201 2.24 12.16 19.68
C GLU A 201 3.27 11.06 19.96
N ALA A 202 3.25 10.44 21.15
CA ALA A 202 4.13 9.33 21.48
C ALA A 202 3.90 8.12 20.54
N ARG A 203 2.65 7.74 20.29
CA ARG A 203 2.32 6.64 19.36
C ARG A 203 2.69 6.96 17.92
N SER A 204 2.48 8.19 17.48
CA SER A 204 2.88 8.63 16.15
C SER A 204 4.40 8.60 15.97
N ALA A 205 5.15 9.03 16.98
CA ALA A 205 6.60 8.95 16.99
C ALA A 205 7.09 7.49 16.97
N ASP A 206 6.48 6.59 17.76
CA ASP A 206 6.81 5.17 17.77
C ASP A 206 6.55 4.48 16.41
N SER A 207 5.41 4.75 15.78
CA SER A 207 5.09 4.21 14.46
C SER A 207 6.08 4.69 13.39
N ARG A 208 6.41 6.00 13.38
CA ARG A 208 7.42 6.55 12.47
C ARG A 208 8.81 5.97 12.72
N TYR A 209 9.18 5.80 13.98
CA TYR A 209 10.44 5.15 14.36
C TYR A 209 10.51 3.72 13.83
N ARG A 210 9.47 2.90 14.03
CA ARG A 210 9.43 1.50 13.58
C ARG A 210 9.53 1.39 12.06
N ASN A 211 8.76 2.20 11.33
CA ASN A 211 8.80 2.24 9.87
C ASN A 211 10.18 2.66 9.36
N LEU A 212 10.76 3.72 9.94
CA LEU A 212 12.09 4.19 9.54
C LEU A 212 13.19 3.19 9.92
N LYS A 213 13.08 2.52 11.07
CA LYS A 213 14.05 1.51 11.52
C LYS A 213 14.09 0.32 10.56
N ALA A 214 12.94 -0.12 10.06
CA ALA A 214 12.89 -1.14 9.02
C ALA A 214 13.62 -0.69 7.75
N SER A 215 13.44 0.56 7.32
CA SER A 215 14.17 1.11 6.16
C SER A 215 15.67 1.26 6.42
N VAL A 216 16.08 1.68 7.62
CA VAL A 216 17.49 1.79 8.03
C VAL A 216 18.16 0.42 8.04
N ASN A 217 17.50 -0.61 8.56
CA ASN A 217 18.07 -1.96 8.53
C ASN A 217 18.27 -2.46 7.10
N LYS A 218 17.33 -2.20 6.19
CA LYS A 218 17.51 -2.55 4.76
C LYS A 218 18.71 -1.86 4.13
N ILE A 219 18.92 -0.57 4.40
CA ILE A 219 20.10 0.15 3.88
C ILE A 219 21.39 -0.36 4.52
N LYS A 220 21.36 -0.73 5.81
CA LYS A 220 22.52 -1.34 6.46
C LYS A 220 22.87 -2.68 5.82
N ASP A 221 21.89 -3.55 5.61
CA ASP A 221 22.10 -4.84 4.95
C ASP A 221 22.67 -4.62 3.53
N GLN A 222 22.15 -3.65 2.78
CA GLN A 222 22.69 -3.27 1.46
C GLN A 222 24.13 -2.73 1.53
N LEU A 223 24.48 -1.93 2.54
CA LEU A 223 25.84 -1.43 2.72
C LEU A 223 26.79 -2.55 3.16
N ASP A 224 26.35 -3.44 4.04
CA ASP A 224 27.14 -4.60 4.50
C ASP A 224 27.40 -5.57 3.33
N ASP A 225 26.42 -5.80 2.45
CA ASP A 225 26.59 -6.55 1.20
C ASP A 225 27.61 -5.90 0.26
N LEU A 226 27.60 -4.56 0.16
CA LEU A 226 28.52 -3.79 -0.68
C LEU A 226 29.95 -3.66 -0.10
N VAL A 227 30.14 -3.91 1.20
CA VAL A 227 31.41 -3.67 1.93
C VAL A 227 32.14 -4.98 2.33
N SER A 228 31.61 -6.15 1.97
CA SER A 228 32.23 -7.45 2.33
C SER A 228 33.65 -7.66 1.75
N ASP A 229 34.52 -8.34 2.51
CA ASP A 229 35.95 -8.59 2.21
C ASP A 229 36.24 -9.31 0.87
N GLU A 230 35.24 -9.97 0.25
CA GLU A 230 35.36 -10.60 -1.07
C GLU A 230 35.48 -9.58 -2.23
N THR A 231 35.01 -8.35 -2.03
CA THR A 231 35.00 -7.32 -3.08
C THR A 231 36.40 -6.77 -3.38
N ASP A 232 37.28 -6.65 -2.39
CA ASP A 232 38.61 -6.05 -2.54
C ASP A 232 39.64 -7.00 -3.22
N ILE A 233 39.44 -8.32 -3.06
CA ILE A 233 40.21 -9.36 -3.76
C ILE A 233 39.76 -9.45 -5.22
N ASN A 234 38.44 -9.45 -5.47
CA ASN A 234 37.88 -9.52 -6.82
C ASN A 234 38.20 -8.26 -7.65
N ARG A 235 38.27 -7.07 -7.05
CA ARG A 235 38.69 -5.83 -7.76
C ARG A 235 40.14 -5.88 -8.24
N LYS A 236 41.07 -6.41 -7.44
CA LYS A 236 42.48 -6.57 -7.84
C LYS A 236 42.64 -7.61 -8.96
N GLU A 237 41.91 -8.72 -8.86
CA GLU A 237 41.91 -9.77 -9.88
C GLU A 237 41.25 -9.31 -11.19
N TYR A 238 40.20 -8.49 -11.11
CA TYR A 238 39.59 -7.83 -12.26
C TYR A 238 40.54 -6.85 -12.94
N ALA A 239 41.17 -5.94 -12.19
CA ALA A 239 42.13 -4.98 -12.75
C ALA A 239 43.31 -5.68 -13.44
N SER A 240 43.84 -6.75 -12.83
CA SER A 240 44.89 -7.57 -13.44
C SER A 240 44.42 -8.30 -14.71
N SER A 241 43.19 -8.83 -14.71
CA SER A 241 42.63 -9.55 -15.85
C SER A 241 42.29 -8.60 -17.01
N LEU A 242 41.82 -7.38 -16.70
CA LEU A 242 41.51 -6.33 -17.66
C LEU A 242 42.78 -5.78 -18.31
N ALA A 243 43.84 -5.56 -17.52
CA ALA A 243 45.16 -5.18 -18.04
C ALA A 243 45.78 -6.27 -18.96
N ARG A 244 45.51 -7.55 -18.68
CA ARG A 244 45.93 -8.64 -19.56
C ARG A 244 45.13 -8.64 -20.86
N LEU A 245 43.81 -8.44 -20.81
CA LEU A 245 42.96 -8.35 -21.99
C LEU A 245 43.38 -7.19 -22.90
N SER A 246 43.64 -6.00 -22.33
CA SER A 246 44.09 -4.85 -23.11
C SER A 246 45.45 -5.08 -23.77
N GLY A 247 46.38 -5.77 -23.09
CA GLY A 247 47.67 -6.15 -23.68
C GLY A 247 47.53 -7.14 -24.86
N VAL A 248 46.57 -8.07 -24.79
CA VAL A 248 46.26 -8.99 -25.89
C VAL A 248 45.58 -8.27 -27.05
N ASP A 249 44.67 -7.33 -26.77
CA ASP A 249 44.01 -6.50 -27.80
C ASP A 249 45.01 -5.62 -28.55
N GLU A 250 45.96 -5.01 -27.85
CA GLU A 250 46.97 -4.18 -28.50
C GLU A 250 47.88 -5.02 -29.40
N ARG A 251 48.32 -6.18 -28.92
CA ARG A 251 49.10 -7.13 -29.74
C ARG A 251 48.32 -7.62 -30.96
N LEU A 252 47.01 -7.79 -30.84
CA LEU A 252 46.16 -8.20 -31.96
C LEU A 252 46.06 -7.07 -32.99
N ARG A 253 45.93 -5.80 -32.56
CA ARG A 253 45.96 -4.64 -33.46
C ARG A 253 47.29 -4.51 -34.19
N GLU A 254 48.42 -4.62 -33.49
CA GLU A 254 49.74 -4.58 -34.11
C GLU A 254 49.87 -5.64 -35.21
N LEU A 255 49.39 -6.86 -34.96
CA LEU A 255 49.40 -7.93 -35.96
C LEU A 255 48.42 -7.69 -37.13
N GLU A 256 47.25 -7.10 -36.88
CA GLU A 256 46.30 -6.71 -37.92
C GLU A 256 46.86 -5.60 -38.82
N ASP A 257 47.57 -4.63 -38.24
CA ASP A 257 48.27 -3.57 -38.98
C ASP A 257 49.40 -4.16 -39.83
N GLU A 258 50.25 -5.04 -39.27
CA GLU A 258 51.29 -5.74 -40.05
C GLU A 258 50.70 -6.57 -41.20
N LEU A 259 49.53 -7.18 -41.00
CA LEU A 259 48.84 -7.97 -42.00
C LEU A 259 48.24 -7.09 -43.10
N SER A 260 47.73 -5.91 -42.74
CA SER A 260 47.26 -4.89 -43.67
C SER A 260 48.41 -4.35 -44.53
N GLU A 261 49.54 -4.00 -43.92
CA GLU A 261 50.76 -3.57 -44.64
C GLU A 261 51.26 -4.64 -45.60
N ASN A 262 51.35 -5.90 -45.15
CA ASN A 262 51.75 -7.01 -46.02
C ASN A 262 50.75 -7.21 -47.19
N SER A 263 49.45 -7.10 -46.93
CA SER A 263 48.43 -7.21 -47.98
C SER A 263 48.53 -6.08 -49.01
N TYR A 264 48.88 -4.87 -48.56
CA TYR A 264 49.19 -3.75 -49.44
C TYR A 264 50.44 -4.01 -50.29
N GLU A 265 51.53 -4.51 -49.68
CA GLU A 265 52.76 -4.88 -50.39
C GLU A 265 52.52 -5.98 -51.43
N ILE A 266 51.72 -7.00 -51.11
CA ILE A 266 51.29 -8.05 -52.06
C ILE A 266 50.57 -7.43 -53.25
N THR A 267 49.63 -6.52 -53.00
CA THR A 267 48.84 -5.87 -54.05
C THR A 267 49.72 -5.00 -54.95
N SER A 268 50.59 -4.20 -54.34
CA SER A 268 51.56 -3.36 -55.03
C SER A 268 52.53 -4.19 -55.89
N THR A 269 53.03 -5.30 -55.36
CA THR A 269 53.93 -6.21 -56.07
C THR A 269 53.23 -6.90 -57.24
N LYS A 270 51.97 -7.32 -57.09
CA LYS A 270 51.16 -7.86 -58.21
C LYS A 270 51.00 -6.85 -59.34
N LEU A 271 50.80 -5.57 -59.02
CA LEU A 271 50.72 -4.50 -60.01
C LEU A 271 52.06 -4.33 -60.73
N LYS A 272 53.18 -4.34 -60.01
CA LYS A 272 54.54 -4.30 -60.60
C LYS A 272 54.79 -5.49 -61.52
N ILE A 273 54.44 -6.71 -61.11
CA ILE A 273 54.53 -7.92 -61.95
C ILE A 273 53.71 -7.74 -63.24
N ALA A 274 52.48 -7.25 -63.14
CA ALA A 274 51.62 -7.02 -64.31
C ALA A 274 52.19 -5.93 -65.24
N GLN A 275 52.77 -4.87 -64.69
CA GLN A 275 53.45 -3.80 -65.43
C GLN A 275 54.70 -4.34 -66.14
N SER A 276 55.64 -4.95 -65.41
CA SER A 276 56.87 -5.51 -65.99
C SER A 276 56.56 -6.54 -67.07
N ARG A 277 55.51 -7.36 -66.91
CA ARG A 277 55.06 -8.30 -67.95
C ARG A 277 54.49 -7.58 -69.17
N ARG A 278 53.65 -6.56 -68.98
CA ARG A 278 53.12 -5.77 -70.09
C ARG A 278 54.24 -5.07 -70.85
N ASP A 279 55.15 -4.42 -70.13
CA ASP A 279 56.28 -3.70 -70.72
C ASP A 279 57.18 -4.67 -71.49
N PHE A 280 57.41 -5.87 -70.94
CA PHE A 280 58.11 -6.95 -71.65
C PHE A 280 57.41 -7.33 -72.96
N ASP A 281 56.10 -7.58 -72.92
CA ASP A 281 55.32 -7.93 -74.11
C ASP A 281 55.32 -6.78 -75.14
N GLU A 282 55.19 -5.52 -74.70
CA GLU A 282 55.23 -4.32 -75.56
C GLU A 282 56.58 -4.16 -76.26
N TYR A 283 57.70 -4.24 -75.52
CA TYR A 283 59.03 -4.16 -76.13
C TYR A 283 59.30 -5.35 -77.06
N LYS A 284 58.74 -6.52 -76.76
CA LYS A 284 58.85 -7.69 -77.64
C LYS A 284 58.07 -7.51 -78.94
N TYR A 285 56.82 -7.05 -78.87
CA TYR A 285 56.03 -6.75 -80.07
C TYR A 285 56.65 -5.62 -80.89
N GLY A 286 57.14 -4.56 -80.24
CA GLY A 286 57.84 -3.48 -80.92
C GLY A 286 59.11 -3.95 -81.63
N LEU A 287 59.81 -4.94 -81.07
CA LEU A 287 60.95 -5.59 -81.72
C LEU A 287 60.51 -6.39 -82.96
N GLU A 288 59.45 -7.19 -82.86
CA GLU A 288 58.87 -7.92 -84.00
C GLU A 288 58.42 -6.96 -85.12
N GLU A 289 57.73 -5.87 -84.79
CA GLU A 289 57.29 -4.86 -85.75
C GLU A 289 58.47 -4.13 -86.41
N SER A 290 59.47 -3.73 -85.61
CA SER A 290 60.66 -3.05 -86.13
C SER A 290 61.45 -3.93 -87.08
N GLN A 291 61.59 -5.23 -86.77
CA GLN A 291 62.19 -6.22 -87.67
C GLN A 291 61.37 -6.43 -88.94
N HIS A 292 60.04 -6.52 -88.83
CA HIS A 292 59.16 -6.64 -89.98
C HIS A 292 59.25 -5.41 -90.91
N ASN A 293 59.26 -4.20 -90.34
CA ASN A 293 59.43 -2.95 -91.08
C ASN A 293 60.80 -2.87 -91.76
N LEU A 294 61.85 -3.34 -91.08
CA LEU A 294 63.19 -3.42 -91.66
C LEU A 294 63.21 -4.37 -92.86
N LEU A 295 62.63 -5.56 -92.72
CA LEU A 295 62.51 -6.54 -93.81
C LEU A 295 61.66 -6.02 -94.98
N SER A 296 60.55 -5.34 -94.69
CA SER A 296 59.69 -4.73 -95.72
C SER A 296 60.40 -3.66 -96.53
N LYS A 297 61.32 -2.90 -95.92
CA LYS A 297 62.17 -1.93 -96.64
C LYS A 297 63.22 -2.62 -97.48
N TYR A 298 63.82 -3.70 -96.97
CA TYR A 298 64.84 -4.46 -97.69
C TYR A 298 64.28 -5.25 -98.88
N PHE A 299 63.06 -5.77 -98.76
CA PHE A 299 62.45 -6.62 -99.78
C PHE A 299 61.00 -6.15 -100.08
N PRO A 300 60.81 -5.00 -100.75
CA PRO A 300 59.48 -4.40 -100.91
C PRO A 300 58.50 -5.28 -101.70
N ASP A 301 58.97 -5.96 -102.75
CA ASP A 301 58.16 -6.79 -103.65
C ASP A 301 57.90 -8.22 -103.13
N LEU A 302 58.38 -8.56 -101.92
CA LEU A 302 58.16 -9.87 -101.31
C LEU A 302 56.70 -10.00 -100.80
N ASP A 303 56.11 -11.18 -100.94
CA ASP A 303 54.76 -11.45 -100.40
C ASP A 303 54.72 -11.23 -98.88
N GLU A 304 53.66 -10.57 -98.40
CA GLU A 304 53.55 -10.21 -96.98
C GLU A 304 53.54 -11.41 -96.03
N THR A 305 53.00 -12.55 -96.48
CA THR A 305 53.04 -13.78 -95.70
C THR A 305 54.47 -14.23 -95.47
N VAL A 306 55.33 -14.08 -96.47
CA VAL A 306 56.74 -14.45 -96.41
C VAL A 306 57.53 -13.46 -95.55
N LYS A 307 57.22 -12.16 -95.61
CA LYS A 307 57.82 -11.16 -94.72
C LYS A 307 57.48 -11.41 -93.26
N MET A 308 56.22 -11.77 -92.96
CA MET A 308 55.79 -12.12 -91.60
C MET A 308 56.47 -13.40 -91.10
N LEU A 309 56.58 -14.42 -91.96
CA LEU A 309 57.33 -15.66 -91.66
C LEU A 309 58.80 -15.35 -91.31
N LEU A 310 59.48 -14.55 -92.13
CA LEU A 310 60.88 -14.18 -91.91
C LEU A 310 61.06 -13.32 -90.66
N SER A 311 60.16 -12.36 -90.41
CA SER A 311 60.20 -11.52 -89.21
C SER A 311 60.09 -12.37 -87.95
N ASN A 312 59.07 -13.22 -87.83
CA ASN A 312 58.90 -14.10 -86.67
C ASN A 312 60.14 -14.98 -86.45
N LEU A 313 60.71 -15.58 -87.50
CA LEU A 313 61.90 -16.40 -87.35
C LEU A 313 63.13 -15.58 -86.92
N SER A 314 63.29 -14.33 -87.39
CA SER A 314 64.34 -13.39 -86.95
C SER A 314 64.13 -12.83 -85.54
N SER A 315 62.89 -12.84 -85.04
CA SER A 315 62.56 -12.44 -83.66
C SER A 315 62.77 -13.59 -82.66
N GLY A 316 63.37 -14.71 -83.09
CA GLY A 316 63.49 -15.94 -82.28
C GLY A 316 62.18 -16.72 -82.14
N GLY A 317 61.18 -16.40 -82.95
CA GLY A 317 59.92 -17.13 -83.08
C GLY A 317 60.13 -18.49 -83.74
N GLY A 318 59.36 -19.49 -83.30
CA GLY A 318 59.48 -20.85 -83.84
C GLY A 318 58.96 -20.98 -85.26
N CYS A 319 59.32 -22.07 -85.94
CA CYS A 319 58.81 -22.39 -87.27
C CYS A 319 57.27 -22.46 -87.26
N PHE A 320 56.60 -21.68 -88.11
CA PHE A 320 55.13 -21.69 -88.19
C PHE A 320 54.53 -23.01 -88.71
N VAL A 321 55.35 -23.88 -89.31
CA VAL A 321 54.90 -25.18 -89.83
C VAL A 321 55.00 -26.28 -88.78
N CYS A 322 56.14 -26.40 -88.09
CA CYS A 322 56.40 -27.51 -87.16
C CYS A 322 56.55 -27.08 -85.69
N GLY A 323 56.54 -25.77 -85.40
CA GLY A 323 56.66 -25.21 -84.05
C GLY A 323 58.05 -25.28 -83.42
N SER A 324 59.06 -25.84 -84.11
CA SER A 324 60.41 -25.95 -83.56
C SER A 324 61.07 -24.57 -83.44
N LYS A 325 61.67 -24.30 -82.28
CA LYS A 325 62.46 -23.10 -82.00
C LYS A 325 63.94 -23.47 -82.01
N SER A 326 64.51 -23.68 -83.19
CA SER A 326 65.96 -23.87 -83.33
C SER A 326 66.65 -22.52 -83.48
N ASN A 327 67.59 -22.21 -82.58
CA ASN A 327 68.39 -20.98 -82.61
C ASN A 327 69.19 -20.80 -83.92
N ASP A 328 69.40 -21.89 -84.66
CA ASP A 328 70.08 -21.83 -85.95
C ASP A 328 69.27 -21.06 -87.00
N SER A 329 67.94 -21.10 -86.94
CA SER A 329 67.05 -20.43 -87.90
C SER A 329 67.12 -18.91 -87.78
N GLU A 330 67.10 -18.40 -86.53
CA GLU A 330 67.24 -16.96 -86.23
C GLU A 330 68.60 -16.46 -86.72
N ARG A 331 69.68 -17.20 -86.41
CA ARG A 331 71.04 -16.85 -86.84
C ARG A 331 71.20 -16.81 -88.36
N ILE A 332 70.69 -17.82 -89.07
CA ILE A 332 70.78 -17.91 -90.54
C ILE A 332 70.07 -16.71 -91.19
N ILE A 333 68.89 -16.34 -90.69
CA ILE A 333 68.11 -15.22 -91.24
C ILE A 333 68.79 -13.89 -90.90
N ASP A 334 69.21 -13.68 -89.65
CA ASP A 334 69.92 -12.45 -89.24
C ASP A 334 71.23 -12.25 -90.00
N GLU A 335 71.96 -13.33 -90.30
CA GLU A 335 73.19 -13.28 -91.08
C GLU A 335 72.90 -12.97 -92.56
N ALA A 336 71.86 -13.58 -93.13
CA ALA A 336 71.45 -13.30 -94.51
C ALA A 336 70.96 -11.86 -94.70
N VAL A 337 70.18 -11.33 -93.75
CA VAL A 337 69.72 -9.93 -93.76
C VAL A 337 70.91 -8.98 -93.66
N ARG A 338 71.87 -9.22 -92.75
CA ARG A 338 73.09 -8.41 -92.62
C ARG A 338 73.96 -8.44 -93.88
N ASN A 339 74.11 -9.62 -94.49
CA ASN A 339 74.86 -9.80 -95.73
C ASN A 339 74.07 -9.39 -96.99
N LYS A 340 72.83 -8.93 -96.81
CA LYS A 340 71.90 -8.51 -97.86
C LYS A 340 71.73 -9.54 -98.98
N CYS A 341 71.65 -10.80 -98.59
CA CYS A 341 71.43 -11.91 -99.49
C CYS A 341 70.12 -12.63 -99.14
N CYS A 342 69.54 -13.32 -100.12
CA CYS A 342 68.34 -14.11 -99.86
C CYS A 342 68.64 -15.21 -98.80
N PRO A 343 67.89 -15.31 -97.68
CA PRO A 343 68.13 -16.34 -96.66
C PRO A 343 67.89 -17.77 -97.15
N VAL A 344 67.27 -17.94 -98.32
CA VAL A 344 66.97 -19.26 -98.90
C VAL A 344 67.98 -19.68 -99.97
N CYS A 345 68.35 -18.78 -100.89
CA CYS A 345 69.23 -19.10 -102.03
C CYS A 345 70.54 -18.31 -102.06
N HIS A 346 70.76 -17.40 -101.12
CA HIS A 346 71.94 -16.55 -100.98
C HIS A 346 72.28 -15.64 -102.17
N SER A 347 71.34 -15.44 -103.11
CA SER A 347 71.49 -14.46 -104.19
C SER A 347 71.70 -13.05 -103.62
N ASN A 348 72.68 -12.32 -104.16
CA ASN A 348 73.12 -11.01 -103.67
C ASN A 348 72.55 -9.85 -104.52
N GLU A 349 72.68 -8.61 -104.04
CA GLU A 349 72.12 -7.39 -104.65
C GLU A 349 72.40 -7.24 -106.16
N GLN A 350 73.53 -7.76 -106.66
CA GLN A 350 73.91 -7.68 -108.09
C GLN A 350 73.12 -8.65 -109.00
N THR A 351 72.49 -9.67 -108.41
CA THR A 351 71.76 -10.74 -109.13
C THR A 351 70.24 -10.59 -109.04
N GLN A 352 69.73 -9.56 -108.36
CA GLN A 352 68.31 -9.31 -108.15
C GLN A 352 67.79 -8.23 -109.13
N GLU A 353 66.60 -8.46 -109.71
CA GLU A 353 66.04 -7.68 -110.84
C GLU A 353 65.58 -6.23 -110.51
N SER A 354 65.83 -5.69 -109.33
CA SER A 354 65.32 -4.35 -108.96
C SER A 354 66.18 -3.61 -107.92
N THR A 355 67.39 -3.22 -108.32
CA THR A 355 68.33 -2.47 -107.44
C THR A 355 67.98 -0.99 -107.25
N GLU A 356 66.97 -0.44 -107.94
CA GLU A 356 66.69 1.01 -107.95
C GLU A 356 65.73 1.52 -106.85
N LYS A 357 65.35 0.70 -105.86
CA LYS A 357 64.47 1.15 -104.75
C LYS A 357 64.99 0.83 -103.34
N PHE A 358 66.31 0.90 -103.15
CA PHE A 358 66.92 0.82 -101.82
C PHE A 358 67.19 2.20 -101.24
N VAL A 359 66.67 2.50 -100.04
CA VAL A 359 66.85 3.79 -99.35
C VAL A 359 67.78 3.65 -98.14
N SER A 360 68.77 4.56 -98.01
CA SER A 360 69.84 4.54 -97.01
C SER A 360 69.40 5.00 -95.61
N ASN A 361 69.04 4.07 -94.70
CA ASN A 361 68.98 4.31 -93.24
C ASN A 361 68.92 2.99 -92.40
N ALA A 362 69.64 1.95 -92.81
CA ALA A 362 69.63 0.63 -92.15
C ALA A 362 70.23 0.62 -90.73
N GLU A 363 71.40 1.24 -90.54
CA GLU A 363 72.17 1.18 -89.29
C GLU A 363 71.42 1.76 -88.07
N ARG A 364 70.59 2.80 -88.29
CA ARG A 364 69.77 3.37 -87.20
C ARG A 364 68.67 2.43 -86.74
N ALA A 365 68.03 1.72 -87.67
CA ALA A 365 66.97 0.77 -87.35
C ALA A 365 67.53 -0.45 -86.60
N GLU A 366 68.71 -0.93 -86.98
CA GLU A 366 69.40 -2.03 -86.28
C GLU A 366 69.78 -1.64 -84.84
N ALA A 367 70.30 -0.42 -84.62
CA ALA A 367 70.60 0.07 -83.27
C ALA A 367 69.35 0.22 -82.39
N GLU A 368 68.21 0.57 -82.99
CA GLU A 368 66.92 0.67 -82.29
C GLU A 368 66.39 -0.71 -81.89
N ILE A 369 66.51 -1.72 -82.76
CA ILE A 369 66.15 -3.12 -82.45
C ILE A 369 66.99 -3.66 -81.28
N GLU A 370 68.31 -3.46 -81.29
CA GLU A 370 69.18 -3.95 -80.21
C GLU A 370 68.86 -3.24 -78.88
N ARG A 371 68.53 -1.95 -78.91
CA ARG A 371 68.08 -1.21 -77.72
C ARG A 371 66.76 -1.76 -77.17
N MET A 372 65.81 -2.10 -78.04
CA MET A 372 64.55 -2.72 -77.62
C MET A 372 64.78 -4.12 -77.04
N ARG A 373 65.69 -4.91 -77.61
CA ARG A 373 66.09 -6.22 -77.09
C ARG A 373 66.68 -6.15 -75.69
N GLN A 374 67.58 -5.20 -75.42
CA GLN A 374 68.15 -5.02 -74.09
C GLN A 374 67.10 -4.65 -73.05
N LYS A 375 66.17 -3.74 -73.42
CA LYS A 375 65.06 -3.36 -72.54
C LYS A 375 64.12 -4.52 -72.25
N SER A 376 63.80 -5.36 -73.24
CA SER A 376 62.94 -6.52 -73.01
C SER A 376 63.59 -7.52 -72.04
N LEU A 377 64.89 -7.81 -72.18
CA LEU A 377 65.60 -8.66 -71.22
C LEU A 377 65.60 -8.08 -69.80
N GLN A 378 65.75 -6.77 -69.65
CA GLN A 378 65.67 -6.10 -68.36
C GLN A 378 64.28 -6.25 -67.73
N CYS A 379 63.21 -5.97 -68.49
CA CYS A 379 61.83 -6.13 -68.01
C CYS A 379 61.51 -7.58 -67.61
N LEU A 380 62.10 -8.57 -68.29
CA LEU A 380 61.96 -9.99 -67.93
C LEU A 380 62.63 -10.31 -66.58
N SER A 381 63.85 -9.82 -66.36
CA SER A 381 64.56 -9.97 -65.08
C SER A 381 63.82 -9.28 -63.94
N ASP A 382 63.26 -8.09 -64.18
CA ASP A 382 62.43 -7.38 -63.20
C ASP A 382 61.18 -8.22 -62.86
N TYR A 383 60.50 -8.77 -63.87
CA TYR A 383 59.34 -9.64 -63.68
C TYR A 383 59.67 -10.88 -62.83
N GLU A 384 60.81 -11.54 -63.07
CA GLU A 384 61.23 -12.70 -62.28
C GLU A 384 61.54 -12.32 -60.82
N SER A 385 62.26 -11.22 -60.60
CA SER A 385 62.58 -10.74 -59.24
C SER A 385 61.32 -10.38 -58.43
N GLN A 386 60.32 -9.76 -59.06
CA GLN A 386 59.08 -9.39 -58.38
C GLN A 386 58.25 -10.63 -58.02
N LYS A 387 58.36 -11.74 -58.76
CA LYS A 387 57.72 -13.00 -58.40
C LYS A 387 58.31 -13.61 -57.13
N GLU A 388 59.64 -13.60 -57.00
CA GLU A 388 60.30 -14.11 -55.78
C GLU A 388 59.90 -13.29 -54.55
N ILE A 389 59.82 -11.95 -54.68
CA ILE A 389 59.34 -11.07 -53.61
C ILE A 389 57.90 -11.42 -53.24
N LEU A 390 57.03 -11.66 -54.23
CA LEU A 390 55.63 -12.01 -53.99
C LEU A 390 55.49 -13.35 -53.21
N GLU A 391 56.32 -14.36 -53.52
CA GLU A 391 56.33 -15.62 -52.78
C GLU A 391 56.74 -15.42 -51.32
N GLN A 392 57.76 -14.62 -51.06
CA GLN A 392 58.19 -14.29 -49.69
C GLN A 392 57.11 -13.55 -48.89
N LEU A 393 56.37 -12.65 -49.54
CA LEU A 393 55.26 -11.93 -48.90
C LEU A 393 54.09 -12.86 -48.53
N TYR A 394 53.77 -13.84 -49.39
CA TYR A 394 52.77 -14.88 -49.06
C TYR A 394 53.21 -15.75 -47.88
N ASP A 395 54.47 -16.15 -47.82
CA ASP A 395 55.01 -16.89 -46.67
C ASP A 395 54.92 -16.07 -45.37
N LYS A 396 55.22 -14.77 -45.43
CA LYS A 396 55.03 -13.85 -44.30
C LYS A 396 53.55 -13.74 -43.92
N GLN A 397 52.64 -13.64 -44.90
CA GLN A 397 51.20 -13.52 -44.65
C GLN A 397 50.63 -14.78 -43.97
N SER A 398 51.06 -15.97 -44.39
CA SER A 398 50.66 -17.23 -43.76
C SER A 398 51.04 -17.27 -42.28
N LYS A 399 52.28 -16.90 -41.95
CA LYS A 399 52.76 -16.83 -40.56
C LYS A 399 51.98 -15.81 -39.74
N LEU A 400 51.73 -14.61 -40.28
CA LEU A 400 50.94 -13.59 -39.60
C LEU A 400 49.50 -14.06 -39.31
N LEU A 401 48.85 -14.74 -40.25
CA LEU A 401 47.51 -15.31 -40.06
C LEU A 401 47.47 -16.37 -38.94
N GLU A 402 48.50 -17.21 -38.83
CA GLU A 402 48.62 -18.17 -37.72
C GLU A 402 48.79 -17.46 -36.37
N LEU A 403 49.62 -16.41 -36.32
CA LEU A 403 49.79 -15.60 -35.11
C LEU A 403 48.47 -14.90 -34.72
N VAL A 404 47.80 -14.23 -35.66
CA VAL A 404 46.51 -13.57 -35.42
C VAL A 404 45.48 -14.56 -34.86
N LYS A 405 45.40 -15.77 -35.43
CA LYS A 405 44.50 -16.82 -34.94
C LYS A 405 44.82 -17.18 -33.48
N SER A 406 46.10 -17.39 -33.16
CA SER A 406 46.52 -17.77 -31.80
C SER A 406 46.22 -16.67 -30.76
N VAL A 407 46.45 -15.40 -31.12
CA VAL A 407 46.20 -14.24 -30.24
C VAL A 407 44.70 -13.98 -30.11
N SER A 408 43.92 -14.19 -31.17
CA SER A 408 42.45 -14.12 -31.12
C SER A 408 41.85 -15.18 -30.20
N ASP A 409 42.37 -16.41 -30.22
CA ASP A 409 41.95 -17.47 -29.29
C ASP A 409 42.30 -17.10 -27.84
N GLU A 410 43.48 -16.51 -27.59
CA GLU A 410 43.85 -15.97 -26.27
C GLU A 410 42.92 -14.82 -25.85
N ARG A 411 42.56 -13.92 -26.77
CA ARG A 411 41.61 -12.82 -26.50
C ARG A 411 40.27 -13.34 -26.05
N VAL A 412 39.71 -14.34 -26.74
CA VAL A 412 38.41 -14.95 -26.37
C VAL A 412 38.49 -15.58 -24.97
N ALA A 413 39.60 -16.24 -24.65
CA ALA A 413 39.81 -16.81 -23.32
C ALA A 413 39.91 -15.73 -22.22
N CYS A 414 40.64 -14.64 -22.48
CA CYS A 414 40.77 -13.51 -21.56
C CYS A 414 39.42 -12.78 -21.37
N TYR A 415 38.70 -12.54 -22.46
CA TYR A 415 37.38 -11.89 -22.44
C TYR A 415 36.36 -12.68 -21.61
N ARG A 416 36.31 -14.01 -21.78
CA ARG A 416 35.41 -14.87 -20.98
C ARG A 416 35.72 -14.79 -19.48
N LYS A 417 37.00 -14.68 -19.10
CA LYS A 417 37.41 -14.50 -17.70
C LYS A 417 36.99 -13.13 -17.16
N VAL A 418 37.23 -12.06 -17.92
CA VAL A 418 36.81 -10.70 -17.54
C VAL A 418 35.29 -10.61 -17.37
N ALA A 419 34.51 -11.10 -18.33
CA ALA A 419 33.04 -11.09 -18.24
C ALA A 419 32.46 -11.96 -17.11
N ALA A 420 33.17 -13.01 -16.67
CA ALA A 420 32.76 -13.80 -15.52
C ALA A 420 32.95 -13.03 -14.20
N ILE A 421 34.06 -12.30 -14.06
CA ILE A 421 34.37 -11.47 -12.88
C ILE A 421 33.52 -10.19 -12.87
N GLU A 422 33.25 -9.59 -14.03
CA GLU A 422 32.42 -8.38 -14.15
C GLU A 422 30.99 -8.60 -13.65
N LYS A 423 30.40 -9.78 -13.90
CA LYS A 423 29.07 -10.14 -13.36
C LYS A 423 29.03 -10.23 -11.83
N THR A 424 30.18 -10.33 -11.19
CA THR A 424 30.33 -10.44 -9.72
C THR A 424 30.74 -9.13 -9.06
N LEU A 425 30.99 -8.06 -9.83
CA LEU A 425 31.38 -6.75 -9.31
C LEU A 425 30.17 -5.79 -9.28
N PRO A 426 29.91 -5.09 -8.16
CA PRO A 426 29.00 -3.96 -8.12
C PRO A 426 29.56 -2.72 -8.85
N ASN A 427 28.70 -1.85 -9.40
CA ASN A 427 29.09 -0.56 -9.98
C ASN A 427 29.40 0.46 -8.86
N GLU A 428 30.56 1.12 -8.88
CA GLU A 428 31.10 1.84 -7.69
C GLU A 428 31.42 3.33 -7.92
N ASP A 429 30.83 4.17 -7.06
CA ASP A 429 31.48 5.13 -6.14
C ASP A 429 30.49 6.23 -5.68
N SER A 430 29.49 6.56 -6.51
CA SER A 430 28.41 7.51 -6.18
C SER A 430 27.43 6.94 -5.15
N ASP A 431 27.05 5.67 -5.32
CA ASP A 431 25.90 5.11 -4.62
C ASP A 431 26.21 4.75 -3.15
N THR A 432 27.45 4.36 -2.83
CA THR A 432 27.88 4.04 -1.45
C THR A 432 28.02 5.29 -0.58
N GLU A 433 28.58 6.38 -1.12
CA GLU A 433 28.60 7.69 -0.45
C GLU A 433 27.19 8.25 -0.26
N GLU A 434 26.32 8.10 -1.25
CA GLU A 434 24.94 8.56 -1.13
C GLU A 434 24.15 7.75 -0.09
N LEU A 435 24.26 6.41 -0.12
CA LEU A 435 23.62 5.53 0.86
C LEU A 435 24.14 5.77 2.28
N SER A 436 25.43 6.03 2.47
CA SER A 436 26.00 6.35 3.78
C SER A 436 25.55 7.72 4.32
N LYS A 437 25.45 8.75 3.45
CA LYS A 437 24.85 10.05 3.79
C LYS A 437 23.37 9.90 4.17
N GLN A 438 22.60 9.15 3.38
CA GLN A 438 21.20 8.84 3.68
C GLN A 438 21.06 8.08 5.01
N LEU A 439 21.89 7.07 5.26
CA LEU A 439 21.91 6.31 6.51
C LEU A 439 22.16 7.23 7.71
N THR A 440 23.13 8.14 7.61
CA THR A 440 23.46 9.09 8.69
C THR A 440 22.29 10.02 8.99
N SER A 441 21.64 10.56 7.94
CA SER A 441 20.44 11.38 8.05
C SER A 441 19.29 10.62 8.73
N TRP A 442 19.03 9.37 8.29
CA TRP A 442 17.96 8.54 8.84
C TRP A 442 18.23 8.11 10.27
N GLN A 443 19.48 7.84 10.64
CA GLN A 443 19.88 7.60 12.02
C GLN A 443 19.63 8.84 12.90
N GLY A 444 19.87 10.04 12.38
CA GLY A 444 19.50 11.30 13.03
C GLY A 444 17.99 11.41 13.25
N MET A 445 17.19 11.13 12.23
CA MET A 445 15.72 11.11 12.34
C MET A 445 15.21 10.05 13.31
N LEU A 446 15.83 8.86 13.37
CA LEU A 446 15.50 7.83 14.36
C LEU A 446 15.70 8.33 15.79
N ARG A 447 16.83 9.00 16.07
CA ARG A 447 17.08 9.60 17.39
C ARG A 447 16.02 10.64 17.72
N ASN A 448 15.69 11.53 16.77
CA ASN A 448 14.64 12.53 16.98
C ASN A 448 13.28 11.90 17.31
N TYR A 449 12.88 10.84 16.60
CA TYR A 449 11.62 10.14 16.91
C TYR A 449 11.66 9.40 18.25
N GLU A 450 12.82 8.84 18.63
CA GLU A 450 13.02 8.21 19.93
C GLU A 450 12.92 9.24 21.07
N ASP A 451 13.57 10.40 20.92
CA ASP A 451 13.52 11.51 21.88
C ASP A 451 12.09 12.06 22.01
N LEU A 452 11.41 12.31 20.89
CA LEU A 452 10.02 12.78 20.88
C LEU A 452 9.07 11.77 21.55
N ARG A 453 9.26 10.47 21.30
CA ARG A 453 8.48 9.42 21.97
C ARG A 453 8.71 9.44 23.47
N LYS A 454 9.98 9.53 23.90
CA LYS A 454 10.36 9.56 25.32
C LYS A 454 9.81 10.78 26.05
N GLU A 455 9.96 11.96 25.46
CA GLU A 455 9.44 13.22 25.98
C GLU A 455 7.92 13.14 26.18
N ASN A 456 7.18 12.75 25.13
CA ASN A 456 5.73 12.63 25.19
C ASN A 456 5.24 11.55 26.15
N THR A 457 5.95 10.41 26.24
CA THR A 457 5.60 9.36 27.21
C THR A 457 5.79 9.85 28.64
N SER A 458 6.86 10.61 28.90
CA SER A 458 7.08 11.24 30.21
C SER A 458 6.03 12.30 30.54
N ALA A 459 5.69 13.15 29.57
CA ALA A 459 4.66 14.17 29.72
C ALA A 459 3.27 13.55 29.99
N TYR A 460 2.95 12.45 29.31
CA TYR A 460 1.74 11.68 29.54
C TYR A 460 1.68 11.08 30.95
N SER A 461 2.76 10.45 31.41
CA SER A 461 2.85 9.91 32.78
C SER A 461 2.65 11.00 33.84
N LYS A 462 3.26 12.18 33.65
CA LYS A 462 3.08 13.33 34.55
C LYS A 462 1.64 13.84 34.57
N ALA A 463 0.96 13.88 33.41
CA ALA A 463 -0.44 14.28 33.32
C ALA A 463 -1.36 13.33 34.11
N ILE A 464 -1.10 12.03 34.06
CA ILE A 464 -1.84 11.03 34.87
C ILE A 464 -1.51 11.17 36.35
N GLU A 465 -0.24 11.36 36.70
CA GLU A 465 0.21 11.53 38.09
C GLU A 465 -0.46 12.74 38.73
N HIS A 466 -0.59 13.85 38.00
CA HIS A 466 -1.28 15.05 38.47
C HIS A 466 -2.75 14.78 38.86
N GLN A 467 -3.43 13.92 38.11
CA GLN A 467 -4.84 13.58 38.32
C GLN A 467 -5.07 12.41 39.27
N THR A 468 -4.00 11.75 39.72
CA THR A 468 -4.06 10.47 40.43
C THR A 468 -4.96 10.55 41.65
N ASN A 469 -4.77 11.51 42.57
CA ASN A 469 -5.57 11.60 43.78
C ASN A 469 -7.08 11.78 43.51
N HIS A 470 -7.43 12.58 42.49
CA HIS A 470 -8.82 12.79 42.10
C HIS A 470 -9.41 11.53 41.46
N LEU A 471 -8.65 10.90 40.56
CA LEU A 471 -9.01 9.65 39.89
C LEU A 471 -9.33 8.55 40.90
N TYR A 472 -8.46 8.25 41.86
CA TYR A 472 -8.68 7.15 42.82
C TYR A 472 -9.91 7.38 43.70
N LYS A 473 -10.22 8.62 44.09
CA LYS A 473 -11.47 8.93 44.81
C LYS A 473 -12.70 8.59 43.98
N LYS A 474 -12.70 8.93 42.69
CA LYS A 474 -13.78 8.61 41.76
C LYS A 474 -13.86 7.10 41.48
N LEU A 475 -12.73 6.39 41.39
CA LEU A 475 -12.68 4.94 41.20
C LEU A 475 -13.25 4.16 42.41
N GLU A 476 -13.00 4.61 43.64
CA GLU A 476 -13.61 3.98 44.83
C GLU A 476 -15.12 4.19 44.87
N LEU A 477 -15.60 5.38 44.51
CA LEU A 477 -17.04 5.63 44.37
C LEU A 477 -17.65 4.75 43.28
N LEU A 478 -16.99 4.66 42.13
CA LEU A 478 -17.39 3.83 41.00
C LEU A 478 -17.54 2.36 41.39
N LYS A 479 -16.58 1.83 42.17
CA LYS A 479 -16.65 0.47 42.71
C LYS A 479 -17.86 0.26 43.61
N SER A 480 -18.15 1.19 44.51
CA SER A 480 -19.32 1.11 45.39
C SER A 480 -20.63 1.14 44.60
N LYS A 481 -20.74 2.00 43.58
CA LYS A 481 -21.93 2.10 42.73
C LYS A 481 -22.11 0.86 41.85
N PHE A 482 -21.02 0.32 41.33
CA PHE A 482 -21.03 -0.91 40.55
C PHE A 482 -21.52 -2.10 41.39
N GLU A 483 -20.99 -2.27 42.60
CA GLU A 483 -21.44 -3.33 43.50
C GLU A 483 -22.92 -3.18 43.87
N HIS A 484 -23.42 -1.94 44.00
CA HIS A 484 -24.86 -1.67 44.19
C HIS A 484 -25.69 -2.09 42.98
N TYR A 485 -25.32 -1.69 41.76
CA TYR A 485 -26.07 -2.03 40.56
C TYR A 485 -26.05 -3.53 40.23
N CYS A 486 -24.88 -4.17 40.30
CA CYS A 486 -24.78 -5.62 40.12
C CYS A 486 -25.64 -6.37 41.13
N SER A 487 -25.74 -5.87 42.36
CA SER A 487 -26.56 -6.54 43.36
C SER A 487 -28.06 -6.55 43.14
N LYS A 488 -28.54 -5.65 42.28
CA LYS A 488 -29.94 -5.60 41.88
C LYS A 488 -30.18 -6.42 40.61
N LEU A 489 -29.17 -6.52 39.74
CA LEU A 489 -29.28 -7.21 38.46
C LEU A 489 -28.95 -8.70 38.51
N LEU A 490 -28.05 -9.11 39.42
CA LEU A 490 -27.46 -10.44 39.45
C LEU A 490 -27.61 -11.04 40.85
N ALA A 491 -27.94 -12.32 40.89
CA ALA A 491 -27.95 -13.10 42.13
C ALA A 491 -26.51 -13.34 42.64
N GLU A 492 -25.55 -13.50 41.73
CA GLU A 492 -24.15 -13.66 42.09
C GLU A 492 -23.55 -12.39 42.71
N THR A 493 -22.63 -12.58 43.66
CA THR A 493 -21.84 -11.46 44.17
C THR A 493 -20.78 -11.06 43.14
N VAL A 494 -20.97 -9.92 42.51
CA VAL A 494 -19.99 -9.30 41.61
C VAL A 494 -19.26 -8.15 42.33
N LYS A 495 -17.93 -8.09 42.17
CA LYS A 495 -17.06 -7.03 42.71
C LYS A 495 -16.02 -6.60 41.70
N LEU A 496 -15.49 -5.39 41.86
CA LEU A 496 -14.34 -4.94 41.09
C LEU A 496 -13.05 -5.04 41.91
N LYS A 497 -12.01 -5.60 41.28
CA LYS A 497 -10.63 -5.52 41.77
C LYS A 497 -9.89 -4.49 40.91
N LEU A 498 -9.40 -3.45 41.56
CA LEU A 498 -8.53 -2.48 40.90
C LEU A 498 -7.15 -3.11 40.67
N GLU A 499 -6.69 -3.06 39.43
CA GLU A 499 -5.37 -3.49 39.00
C GLU A 499 -4.70 -2.39 38.16
N HIS A 500 -3.43 -2.59 37.84
CA HIS A 500 -2.66 -1.67 37.02
C HIS A 500 -2.05 -2.40 35.85
N HIS A 501 -2.20 -1.81 34.67
CA HIS A 501 -1.42 -2.18 33.51
C HIS A 501 -0.18 -1.28 33.47
N GLU A 502 0.99 -1.88 33.27
CA GLU A 502 2.24 -1.15 33.11
C GLU A 502 2.89 -1.57 31.78
N GLY A 503 2.88 -0.66 30.81
CA GLY A 503 3.33 -0.95 29.47
C GLY A 503 3.69 0.32 28.67
N PRO A 504 4.33 0.17 27.51
CA PRO A 504 4.59 1.29 26.61
C PRO A 504 3.28 1.83 26.01
N LEU A 505 3.26 3.09 25.59
CA LEU A 505 2.11 3.67 24.89
C LEU A 505 1.98 3.17 23.43
N GLY A 506 3.07 2.70 22.84
CA GLY A 506 3.12 2.09 21.51
C GLY A 506 3.58 0.63 21.58
N GLU A 507 4.13 0.11 20.49
CA GLU A 507 4.67 -1.26 20.45
C GLU A 507 6.16 -1.30 20.82
N GLY A 508 6.84 -0.15 20.77
CA GLY A 508 8.23 0.01 21.17
C GLY A 508 8.41 0.96 22.36
N GLY A 509 9.65 1.03 22.85
CA GLY A 509 10.08 1.94 23.91
C GLY A 509 10.38 1.23 25.23
N LYS A 510 11.24 1.86 26.04
CA LYS A 510 11.59 1.38 27.39
C LYS A 510 10.73 2.04 28.46
N GLU A 511 10.25 3.25 28.17
CA GLU A 511 9.38 4.04 29.01
C GLU A 511 8.03 3.36 29.12
N LYS A 512 7.64 3.01 30.36
CA LYS A 512 6.36 2.42 30.66
C LYS A 512 5.47 3.44 31.35
N VAL A 513 4.18 3.33 31.07
CA VAL A 513 3.13 4.09 31.73
C VAL A 513 2.28 3.12 32.53
N ARG A 514 1.97 3.51 33.76
CA ARG A 514 1.12 2.76 34.66
C ARG A 514 -0.28 3.36 34.66
N VAL A 515 -1.28 2.57 34.25
CA VAL A 515 -2.69 2.99 34.19
C VAL A 515 -3.57 2.05 35.01
N PRO A 516 -4.53 2.57 35.79
CA PRO A 516 -5.49 1.75 36.52
C PRO A 516 -6.60 1.22 35.62
N PHE A 517 -7.06 0.00 35.90
CA PHE A 517 -8.25 -0.60 35.30
C PHE A 517 -8.91 -1.56 36.31
N PHE A 518 -10.17 -1.91 36.09
CA PHE A 518 -10.87 -2.90 36.91
C PHE A 518 -10.90 -4.28 36.25
N ARG A 519 -10.74 -5.31 37.09
CA ARG A 519 -11.12 -6.69 36.77
C ARG A 519 -12.35 -7.10 37.55
N VAL A 520 -13.19 -7.89 36.92
CA VAL A 520 -14.41 -8.44 37.51
C VAL A 520 -14.07 -9.65 38.38
N LYS A 521 -14.66 -9.69 39.57
CA LYS A 521 -14.72 -10.87 40.42
C LYS A 521 -16.16 -11.28 40.60
N MET A 522 -16.46 -12.57 40.47
CA MET A 522 -17.81 -13.08 40.57
C MET A 522 -17.85 -14.44 41.26
N THR A 523 -18.86 -14.67 42.10
CA THR A 523 -19.17 -16.01 42.63
C THR A 523 -19.66 -16.95 41.51
N SER A 524 -19.77 -18.23 41.80
CA SER A 524 -20.40 -19.21 40.90
C SER A 524 -21.10 -20.28 41.71
N GLY A 525 -21.82 -21.19 41.05
CA GLY A 525 -22.42 -22.34 41.71
C GLY A 525 -21.43 -23.26 42.45
N VAL A 526 -20.13 -23.17 42.13
CA VAL A 526 -19.06 -23.94 42.79
C VAL A 526 -18.25 -23.08 43.78
N HIS A 527 -18.20 -21.76 43.55
CA HIS A 527 -17.48 -20.80 44.39
C HIS A 527 -18.46 -19.77 44.97
N THR A 528 -19.22 -20.18 45.98
CA THR A 528 -20.28 -19.38 46.60
C THR A 528 -19.75 -18.41 47.67
N GLU A 529 -18.71 -18.80 48.42
CA GLU A 529 -18.21 -18.01 49.55
C GLU A 529 -17.20 -16.92 49.17
N SER A 530 -16.51 -17.07 48.02
CA SER A 530 -15.47 -16.15 47.59
C SER A 530 -15.55 -15.83 46.08
N PRO A 531 -15.79 -14.56 45.69
CA PRO A 531 -15.78 -14.15 44.30
C PRO A 531 -14.41 -14.40 43.65
N GLN A 532 -14.40 -15.19 42.57
CA GLN A 532 -13.20 -15.52 41.80
C GLN A 532 -12.99 -14.53 40.65
N LEU A 533 -11.72 -14.34 40.26
CA LEU A 533 -11.37 -13.46 39.15
C LEU A 533 -11.91 -14.04 37.84
N ARG A 534 -12.52 -13.17 37.03
CA ARG A 534 -12.87 -13.48 35.63
C ARG A 534 -11.84 -12.79 34.73
N GLU A 535 -11.08 -13.57 33.97
CA GLU A 535 -10.00 -13.09 33.11
C GLU A 535 -10.52 -12.48 31.81
N SER A 536 -11.63 -13.02 31.29
CA SER A 536 -12.26 -12.57 30.05
C SER A 536 -13.79 -12.69 30.15
N GLU A 537 -14.46 -12.04 29.20
CA GLU A 537 -15.91 -12.12 29.03
C GLU A 537 -16.42 -13.54 28.73
N GLU A 538 -15.57 -14.41 28.18
CA GLU A 538 -15.90 -15.81 27.86
C GLU A 538 -16.13 -16.67 29.11
N GLN A 539 -15.72 -16.18 30.28
CA GLN A 539 -15.86 -16.89 31.55
C GLN A 539 -17.20 -16.61 32.24
N VAL A 540 -18.13 -15.88 31.62
CA VAL A 540 -19.48 -15.62 32.15
C VAL A 540 -20.53 -15.94 31.08
N SER A 541 -21.80 -16.13 31.48
CA SER A 541 -22.87 -16.29 30.49
C SER A 541 -23.04 -15.00 29.66
N GLU A 542 -23.66 -15.11 28.48
CA GLU A 542 -23.95 -13.93 27.65
C GLU A 542 -24.76 -12.89 28.43
N SER A 543 -25.85 -13.28 29.08
CA SER A 543 -26.66 -12.38 29.92
C SER A 543 -25.85 -11.72 31.04
N GLN A 544 -25.00 -12.48 31.75
CA GLN A 544 -24.12 -11.93 32.78
C GLN A 544 -23.13 -10.91 32.20
N ARG A 545 -22.53 -11.18 31.04
CA ARG A 545 -21.63 -10.25 30.35
C ARG A 545 -22.32 -8.92 30.10
N GLU A 546 -23.55 -8.94 29.56
CA GLU A 546 -24.31 -7.72 29.24
C GLU A 546 -24.66 -6.92 30.50
N PHE A 547 -25.08 -7.58 31.58
CA PHE A 547 -25.46 -6.90 32.83
C PHE A 547 -24.29 -6.32 33.59
N ILE A 548 -23.16 -7.03 33.61
CA ILE A 548 -21.94 -6.53 34.23
C ILE A 548 -21.49 -5.25 33.51
N ASP A 549 -21.54 -5.23 32.17
CA ASP A 549 -21.22 -4.03 31.40
C ASP A 549 -22.22 -2.89 31.62
N LEU A 550 -23.53 -3.19 31.61
CA LEU A 550 -24.58 -2.22 31.88
C LEU A 550 -24.46 -1.60 33.27
N ALA A 551 -24.23 -2.41 34.30
CA ALA A 551 -24.01 -1.97 35.67
C ALA A 551 -22.80 -1.02 35.75
N PHE A 552 -21.71 -1.35 35.04
CA PHE A 552 -20.53 -0.49 34.96
C PHE A 552 -20.84 0.88 34.34
N ARG A 553 -21.59 0.92 33.23
CA ARG A 553 -22.01 2.16 32.58
C ARG A 553 -22.91 3.01 33.46
N LEU A 554 -23.91 2.41 34.10
CA LEU A 554 -24.79 3.09 35.06
C LEU A 554 -24.00 3.66 36.23
N SER A 555 -22.98 2.96 36.69
CA SER A 555 -22.08 3.43 37.74
C SER A 555 -21.27 4.64 37.30
N LEU A 556 -20.80 4.67 36.05
CA LEU A 556 -20.13 5.85 35.48
C LEU A 556 -21.06 7.05 35.41
N PHE A 557 -22.30 6.87 34.95
CA PHE A 557 -23.31 7.93 34.96
C PHE A 557 -23.55 8.48 36.36
N ASP A 558 -23.74 7.61 37.35
CA ASP A 558 -23.96 8.02 38.74
C ASP A 558 -22.78 8.83 39.29
N VAL A 559 -21.54 8.35 39.12
CA VAL A 559 -20.34 9.01 39.64
C VAL A 559 -20.15 10.43 39.07
N VAL A 560 -20.62 10.67 37.85
CA VAL A 560 -20.54 11.97 37.16
C VAL A 560 -21.75 12.86 37.49
N THR A 561 -22.96 12.31 37.57
CA THR A 561 -24.20 13.09 37.72
C THR A 561 -24.63 13.34 39.16
N GLU A 562 -24.22 12.49 40.12
CA GLU A 562 -24.64 12.56 41.53
C GLU A 562 -24.16 13.84 42.22
N THR A 563 -23.03 14.42 41.80
CA THR A 563 -22.54 15.67 42.39
C THR A 563 -23.23 16.91 41.83
N GLU A 564 -23.92 16.81 40.68
CA GLU A 564 -24.26 17.99 39.87
C GLU A 564 -25.74 18.18 39.56
N GLY A 565 -26.58 17.18 39.82
CA GLY A 565 -28.01 17.30 39.52
C GLY A 565 -28.34 17.30 38.02
N SER A 566 -27.41 16.90 37.15
CA SER A 566 -27.61 16.92 35.69
C SER A 566 -28.29 15.63 35.21
N PRO A 567 -29.32 15.72 34.35
CA PRO A 567 -29.94 14.54 33.78
C PRO A 567 -29.00 13.80 32.83
N ALA A 568 -29.26 12.51 32.65
CA ALA A 568 -28.58 11.63 31.72
C ALA A 568 -29.59 10.83 30.89
N MET A 569 -29.11 10.34 29.74
CA MET A 569 -29.89 9.49 28.86
C MET A 569 -29.15 8.19 28.59
N ILE A 570 -29.91 7.09 28.48
CA ILE A 570 -29.43 5.80 27.99
C ILE A 570 -30.36 5.34 26.87
N VAL A 571 -29.78 4.87 25.77
CA VAL A 571 -30.49 4.30 24.64
C VAL A 571 -30.06 2.85 24.48
N MET A 572 -31.01 1.92 24.58
CA MET A 572 -30.75 0.49 24.58
C MET A 572 -31.57 -0.22 23.50
N GLU A 573 -30.91 -1.06 22.72
CA GLU A 573 -31.58 -2.10 21.94
C GLU A 573 -31.66 -3.34 22.82
N THR A 574 -32.87 -3.79 23.15
CA THR A 574 -33.04 -4.84 24.16
C THR A 574 -32.53 -6.19 23.61
N PRO A 575 -31.72 -6.95 24.36
CA PRO A 575 -31.20 -8.23 23.92
C PRO A 575 -32.28 -9.30 24.11
N GLU A 576 -33.19 -9.38 23.14
CA GLU A 576 -34.41 -10.19 23.22
C GLU A 576 -34.13 -11.70 23.38
N ALA A 577 -32.99 -12.20 22.89
CA ALA A 577 -32.73 -13.65 22.84
C ALA A 577 -32.07 -14.23 24.11
N SER A 578 -31.53 -13.40 25.00
CA SER A 578 -30.61 -13.84 26.10
C SER A 578 -31.19 -13.69 27.51
N LEU A 579 -32.38 -13.10 27.67
CA LEU A 579 -32.96 -12.75 28.96
C LEU A 579 -34.00 -13.78 29.45
N ASP A 580 -33.89 -14.19 30.73
CA ASP A 580 -34.94 -14.97 31.39
C ASP A 580 -36.03 -14.05 31.98
N SER A 581 -37.13 -14.65 32.44
CA SER A 581 -38.30 -13.92 32.93
C SER A 581 -38.04 -13.09 34.19
N ILE A 582 -37.21 -13.58 35.12
CA ILE A 582 -36.94 -12.88 36.37
C ILE A 582 -35.99 -11.69 36.12
N PHE A 583 -34.96 -11.89 35.29
CA PHE A 583 -34.03 -10.81 34.95
C PHE A 583 -34.70 -9.66 34.20
N MET A 584 -35.69 -9.93 33.35
CA MET A 584 -36.46 -8.87 32.69
C MET A 584 -37.11 -7.90 33.69
N HIS A 585 -37.64 -8.41 34.80
CA HIS A 585 -38.26 -7.58 35.83
C HIS A 585 -37.23 -6.73 36.59
N GLU A 586 -36.08 -7.30 36.95
CA GLU A 586 -35.00 -6.57 37.62
C GLU A 586 -34.42 -5.44 36.78
N ILE A 587 -34.20 -5.70 35.48
CA ILE A 587 -33.78 -4.69 34.51
C ILE A 587 -34.82 -3.57 34.40
N SER A 588 -36.10 -3.93 34.33
CA SER A 588 -37.19 -2.97 34.20
C SER A 588 -37.26 -2.06 35.43
N ARG A 589 -37.18 -2.63 36.64
CA ARG A 589 -37.10 -1.90 37.91
C ARG A 589 -35.91 -0.96 37.94
N LEU A 590 -34.75 -1.43 37.50
CA LEU A 590 -33.53 -0.63 37.44
C LEU A 590 -33.70 0.59 36.53
N PHE A 591 -34.27 0.41 35.33
CA PHE A 591 -34.46 1.51 34.38
C PHE A 591 -35.55 2.49 34.80
N ARG A 592 -36.65 2.02 35.42
CA ARG A 592 -37.62 2.91 36.06
C ARG A 592 -36.96 3.72 37.17
N THR A 593 -36.14 3.08 38.00
CA THR A 593 -35.37 3.76 39.05
C THR A 593 -34.42 4.81 38.46
N PHE A 594 -33.69 4.46 37.39
CA PHE A 594 -32.82 5.40 36.68
C PHE A 594 -33.61 6.60 36.14
N GLY A 595 -34.78 6.35 35.54
CA GLY A 595 -35.67 7.39 35.01
C GLY A 595 -36.21 8.35 36.07
N GLN A 596 -36.46 7.86 37.29
CA GLN A 596 -36.92 8.70 38.41
C GLN A 596 -35.81 9.55 39.05
N LYS A 597 -34.53 9.23 38.82
CA LYS A 597 -33.42 10.06 39.30
C LYS A 597 -33.45 11.45 38.64
N GLN A 598 -32.79 12.41 39.29
CA GLN A 598 -32.71 13.80 38.82
C GLN A 598 -34.10 14.43 38.64
N GLU A 599 -34.98 14.25 39.62
CA GLU A 599 -36.36 14.76 39.61
C GLU A 599 -37.17 14.26 38.40
N GLY A 600 -36.94 13.01 37.98
CA GLY A 600 -37.61 12.43 36.82
C GLY A 600 -37.05 12.89 35.46
N ARG A 601 -35.98 13.69 35.44
CA ARG A 601 -35.46 14.26 34.18
C ARG A 601 -34.57 13.30 33.39
N ASN A 602 -34.13 12.19 33.97
CA ASN A 602 -33.39 11.16 33.25
C ASN A 602 -34.27 10.49 32.19
N VAL A 603 -33.67 10.06 31.08
CA VAL A 603 -34.40 9.43 29.97
C VAL A 603 -33.80 8.06 29.66
N PHE A 604 -34.62 7.02 29.66
CA PHE A 604 -34.24 5.70 29.19
C PHE A 604 -35.07 5.37 27.94
N ILE A 605 -34.40 5.14 26.80
CA ILE A 605 -35.05 4.76 25.54
C ILE A 605 -34.72 3.31 25.26
N ALA A 606 -35.72 2.43 25.24
CA ALA A 606 -35.54 1.03 24.86
C ALA A 606 -36.27 0.70 23.54
N SER A 607 -35.60 -0.01 22.64
CA SER A 607 -36.25 -0.66 21.50
C SER A 607 -36.59 -2.10 21.87
N THR A 608 -37.86 -2.48 21.77
CA THR A 608 -38.36 -3.82 22.11
C THR A 608 -39.32 -4.36 21.05
N ASN A 609 -39.23 -5.66 20.78
CA ASN A 609 -40.14 -6.36 19.89
C ASN A 609 -41.43 -6.74 20.60
N LEU A 610 -42.52 -6.59 19.86
CA LEU A 610 -43.87 -6.82 20.35
C LEU A 610 -44.12 -8.25 20.83
N ASN A 611 -43.37 -9.23 20.30
CA ASN A 611 -43.48 -10.62 20.71
C ASN A 611 -43.07 -10.86 22.18
N GLN A 612 -42.41 -9.88 22.83
CA GLN A 612 -42.03 -9.92 24.25
C GLN A 612 -42.89 -8.97 25.08
N SER A 613 -44.21 -9.20 25.08
CA SER A 613 -45.18 -8.35 25.78
C SER A 613 -44.87 -8.15 27.27
N SER A 614 -44.22 -9.12 27.93
CA SER A 614 -43.82 -9.04 29.33
C SER A 614 -42.75 -7.97 29.62
N MET A 615 -41.85 -7.70 28.66
CA MET A 615 -40.83 -6.66 28.82
C MET A 615 -41.44 -5.27 28.68
N ILE A 616 -42.37 -5.09 27.73
CA ILE A 616 -43.14 -3.86 27.56
C ILE A 616 -43.93 -3.59 28.84
N SER A 617 -44.66 -4.60 29.34
CA SER A 617 -45.49 -4.44 30.52
C SER A 617 -44.64 -4.12 31.74
N SER A 618 -43.55 -4.84 31.99
CA SER A 618 -42.66 -4.56 33.11
C SER A 618 -41.97 -3.20 32.98
N LEU A 619 -41.50 -2.76 31.82
CA LEU A 619 -40.90 -1.42 31.68
C LEU A 619 -41.87 -0.27 31.98
N LEU A 620 -43.17 -0.47 31.69
CA LEU A 620 -44.23 0.47 32.04
C LEU A 620 -44.70 0.35 33.50
N GLY A 621 -44.29 -0.72 34.20
CA GLY A 621 -44.74 -1.04 35.56
C GLY A 621 -46.13 -1.67 35.61
N VAL A 622 -46.53 -2.39 34.57
CA VAL A 622 -47.89 -2.95 34.44
C VAL A 622 -47.82 -4.48 34.37
N GLY A 623 -48.82 -5.14 34.95
CA GLY A 623 -48.86 -6.60 35.08
C GLY A 623 -48.25 -7.11 36.39
N TYR A 624 -48.19 -8.44 36.53
CA TYR A 624 -47.60 -9.09 37.70
C TYR A 624 -46.07 -8.93 37.66
N GLU A 625 -45.49 -8.33 38.69
CA GLU A 625 -44.05 -8.36 38.93
C GLU A 625 -43.77 -9.24 40.14
N PRO A 626 -42.88 -10.24 40.04
CA PRO A 626 -42.40 -10.94 41.21
C PRO A 626 -41.74 -9.93 42.18
N GLY A 627 -41.94 -10.11 43.49
CA GLY A 627 -41.30 -9.25 44.50
C GLY A 627 -39.78 -9.28 44.38
N HIS A 628 -39.10 -8.15 44.66
CA HIS A 628 -37.64 -8.15 44.70
C HIS A 628 -37.19 -9.04 45.85
N VAL A 629 -36.20 -9.88 45.59
CA VAL A 629 -35.56 -10.64 46.66
C VAL A 629 -34.27 -9.94 47.00
N GLU A 630 -34.31 -9.08 48.02
CA GLU A 630 -33.12 -8.36 48.45
C GLU A 630 -32.22 -9.28 49.27
N GLN A 631 -30.98 -9.51 48.79
CA GLN A 631 -29.96 -10.18 49.60
C GLN A 631 -29.01 -9.15 50.19
N ASN A 632 -28.87 -9.10 51.50
CA ASN A 632 -27.82 -8.30 52.12
C ASN A 632 -26.44 -8.92 51.87
N ARG A 633 -25.37 -8.12 52.05
CA ARG A 633 -23.99 -8.55 51.77
C ARG A 633 -23.61 -9.86 52.48
N ARG A 634 -24.13 -10.10 53.68
CA ARG A 634 -23.85 -11.32 54.45
C ARG A 634 -24.58 -12.53 53.86
N GLN A 635 -25.86 -12.38 53.49
CA GLN A 635 -26.64 -13.43 52.83
C GLN A 635 -25.98 -13.86 51.51
N ARG A 636 -25.55 -12.91 50.68
CA ARG A 636 -24.89 -13.24 49.40
C ARG A 636 -23.57 -13.99 49.59
N LEU A 637 -22.75 -13.60 50.57
CA LEU A 637 -21.50 -14.28 50.88
C LEU A 637 -21.70 -15.68 51.46
N LEU A 638 -22.85 -15.94 52.09
CA LEU A 638 -23.21 -17.24 52.65
C LEU A 638 -24.06 -18.09 51.70
N GLY A 639 -24.41 -17.58 50.51
CA GLY A 639 -25.35 -18.23 49.59
C GLY A 639 -26.74 -18.44 50.19
N ALA A 640 -27.15 -17.62 51.16
CA ALA A 640 -28.46 -17.72 51.80
C ALA A 640 -29.54 -17.02 50.95
N PRO A 641 -30.79 -17.51 50.95
CA PRO A 641 -31.90 -16.83 50.27
C PRO A 641 -32.08 -15.41 50.80
N GLY A 642 -32.50 -14.51 49.92
CA GLY A 642 -32.77 -13.11 50.28
C GLY A 642 -34.09 -12.95 50.99
N ASP A 643 -34.33 -11.74 51.46
CA ASP A 643 -35.58 -11.36 52.09
C ASP A 643 -36.56 -10.90 51.00
N PRO A 644 -37.72 -11.57 50.85
CA PRO A 644 -38.78 -11.13 49.93
C PRO A 644 -39.51 -9.87 50.42
N ASP A 645 -39.35 -9.46 51.69
CA ASP A 645 -40.01 -8.31 52.30
C ASP A 645 -39.07 -7.09 52.46
N GLY A 646 -38.00 -7.00 51.66
CA GLY A 646 -37.05 -5.88 51.68
C GLY A 646 -37.72 -4.52 51.39
N GLU A 647 -37.18 -3.43 51.97
CA GLU A 647 -37.67 -2.07 51.73
C GLU A 647 -37.37 -1.63 50.27
N GLU A 648 -38.31 -1.89 49.35
CA GLU A 648 -38.23 -1.34 48.00
C GLU A 648 -38.55 0.17 47.99
N PRO A 649 -37.84 0.99 47.18
CA PRO A 649 -38.37 2.29 46.81
C PRO A 649 -39.69 2.10 46.07
N VAL A 650 -40.74 2.81 46.48
CA VAL A 650 -42.05 2.75 45.83
C VAL A 650 -41.91 3.20 44.37
N LEU A 651 -41.86 2.24 43.45
CA LEU A 651 -41.84 2.50 42.01
C LEU A 651 -43.28 2.64 41.53
N TYR A 652 -43.69 3.86 41.20
CA TYR A 652 -45.00 4.10 40.64
C TYR A 652 -45.06 3.64 39.17
N PRO A 653 -46.11 2.90 38.79
CA PRO A 653 -46.33 2.54 37.39
C PRO A 653 -46.64 3.77 36.55
N ILE A 654 -46.35 3.71 35.25
CA ILE A 654 -46.80 4.76 34.33
C ILE A 654 -48.32 4.66 34.20
N GLU A 655 -49.01 5.73 34.62
CA GLU A 655 -50.47 5.83 34.58
C GLU A 655 -50.99 5.56 33.17
N ALA A 656 -52.10 4.84 33.06
CA ALA A 656 -52.66 4.40 31.77
C ALA A 656 -52.86 5.55 30.77
N GLU A 657 -53.29 6.71 31.25
CA GLU A 657 -53.53 7.93 30.45
C GLU A 657 -52.25 8.53 29.87
N ASN A 658 -51.08 8.24 30.47
CA ASN A 658 -49.79 8.78 30.04
C ASN A 658 -48.98 7.78 29.21
N ARG A 659 -49.33 6.48 29.18
CA ARG A 659 -48.53 5.43 28.51
C ARG A 659 -48.28 5.70 27.03
N GLU A 660 -49.25 6.24 26.31
CA GLU A 660 -49.10 6.57 24.89
C GLU A 660 -47.96 7.57 24.64
N LYS A 661 -47.77 8.56 25.53
CA LYS A 661 -46.66 9.54 25.45
C LYS A 661 -45.29 8.93 25.73
N HIS A 662 -45.25 7.74 26.34
CA HIS A 662 -44.01 7.00 26.59
C HIS A 662 -43.70 5.98 25.48
N ILE A 663 -44.54 5.85 24.44
CA ILE A 663 -44.39 4.80 23.43
C ILE A 663 -44.35 5.38 22.02
N ILE A 664 -43.27 5.08 21.30
CA ILE A 664 -43.19 5.25 19.84
C ILE A 664 -43.71 3.96 19.21
N ASN A 665 -44.99 3.96 18.80
CA ASN A 665 -45.65 2.81 18.21
C ASN A 665 -45.39 2.71 16.70
N LEU A 666 -44.40 1.90 16.31
CA LEU A 666 -44.05 1.71 14.89
C LEU A 666 -45.10 0.93 14.09
N LEU A 667 -46.07 0.25 14.72
CA LEU A 667 -47.19 -0.36 14.00
C LEU A 667 -48.09 0.70 13.34
N GLN A 668 -48.11 1.91 13.92
CA GLN A 668 -48.90 3.05 13.45
C GLN A 668 -48.07 4.06 12.66
N LEU A 669 -46.77 4.21 12.98
CA LEU A 669 -45.90 5.24 12.42
C LEU A 669 -45.08 4.77 11.21
N SER A 670 -44.76 3.48 11.12
CA SER A 670 -43.91 2.96 10.05
C SER A 670 -44.71 2.57 8.79
N ALA A 671 -44.03 2.61 7.64
CA ALA A 671 -44.54 1.99 6.43
C ALA A 671 -44.74 0.48 6.65
N PRO A 672 -45.92 -0.07 6.30
CA PRO A 672 -46.25 -1.45 6.66
C PRO A 672 -45.45 -2.44 5.81
N ASN A 673 -44.80 -3.40 6.48
CA ASN A 673 -44.20 -4.56 5.83
C ASN A 673 -45.26 -5.67 5.61
N ALA A 674 -44.90 -6.72 4.86
CA ALA A 674 -45.84 -7.81 4.56
C ALA A 674 -46.45 -8.47 5.81
N ALA A 675 -45.67 -8.58 6.90
CA ALA A 675 -46.17 -9.13 8.17
C ALA A 675 -47.23 -8.23 8.79
N LEU A 676 -46.98 -6.92 8.85
CA LEU A 676 -47.95 -5.97 9.39
C LEU A 676 -49.22 -5.91 8.53
N VAL A 677 -49.10 -5.94 7.20
CA VAL A 677 -50.27 -5.97 6.29
C VAL A 677 -51.14 -7.20 6.54
N ASN A 678 -50.53 -8.38 6.66
CA ASN A 678 -51.27 -9.64 6.76
C ASN A 678 -51.84 -9.90 8.17
N TYR A 679 -51.19 -9.37 9.22
CA TYR A 679 -51.49 -9.70 10.61
C TYR A 679 -51.71 -8.46 11.50
N ARG A 680 -52.14 -7.33 10.93
CA ARG A 680 -52.32 -6.05 11.65
C ARG A 680 -53.14 -6.20 12.93
N SER A 681 -54.34 -6.78 12.83
CA SER A 681 -55.25 -6.94 13.97
C SER A 681 -54.65 -7.78 15.10
N TYR A 682 -53.87 -8.81 14.75
CA TYR A 682 -53.17 -9.63 15.74
C TYR A 682 -52.09 -8.84 16.48
N TYR A 683 -51.27 -8.07 15.76
CA TYR A 683 -50.25 -7.23 16.38
C TYR A 683 -50.86 -6.08 17.19
N GLU A 684 -51.94 -5.46 16.74
CA GLU A 684 -52.64 -4.42 17.52
C GLU A 684 -53.25 -4.99 18.81
N GLN A 685 -53.77 -6.22 18.76
CA GLN A 685 -54.23 -6.91 19.96
C GLN A 685 -53.07 -7.18 20.94
N LEU A 686 -51.96 -7.75 20.46
CA LEU A 686 -50.76 -7.98 21.29
C LEU A 686 -50.22 -6.69 21.91
N PHE A 687 -50.23 -5.59 21.16
CA PHE A 687 -49.85 -4.27 21.67
C PHE A 687 -50.75 -3.81 22.79
N ASN A 688 -52.07 -3.91 22.61
CA ASN A 688 -53.02 -3.52 23.64
C ASN A 688 -52.89 -4.39 24.90
N GLU A 689 -52.69 -5.70 24.74
CA GLU A 689 -52.44 -6.63 25.85
C GLU A 689 -51.14 -6.30 26.60
N ALA A 690 -50.08 -5.88 25.90
CA ALA A 690 -48.81 -5.52 26.52
C ALA A 690 -48.86 -4.17 27.27
N VAL A 691 -49.58 -3.18 26.72
CA VAL A 691 -49.56 -1.79 27.20
C VAL A 691 -50.70 -1.49 28.19
N TYR A 692 -51.88 -2.06 27.99
CA TYR A 692 -53.10 -1.72 28.71
C TYR A 692 -53.69 -2.88 29.52
N GLN A 693 -52.87 -3.89 29.83
CA GLN A 693 -53.23 -5.01 30.70
C GLN A 693 -54.07 -4.54 31.91
N SER A 694 -55.27 -5.09 32.05
CA SER A 694 -56.14 -4.85 33.20
C SER A 694 -55.52 -5.52 34.42
N VAL A 695 -55.33 -4.76 35.50
CA VAL A 695 -55.02 -5.33 36.81
C VAL A 695 -56.29 -6.05 37.26
N ASP A 696 -56.43 -7.32 36.90
CA ASP A 696 -57.44 -8.16 37.54
C ASP A 696 -57.02 -8.30 39.00
N SER A 697 -57.80 -7.67 39.87
CA SER A 697 -57.84 -7.92 41.30
C SER A 697 -58.29 -9.38 41.51
N GLY A 698 -57.35 -10.32 41.38
CA GLY A 698 -57.53 -11.75 41.61
C GLY A 698 -57.01 -12.16 42.99
N GLY A 699 -57.50 -11.51 44.04
CA GLY A 699 -57.54 -12.15 45.35
C GLY A 699 -58.67 -13.19 45.35
N GLY A 700 -58.35 -14.45 45.60
CA GLY A 700 -59.34 -15.46 45.95
C GLY A 700 -59.24 -16.78 45.17
N SER A 701 -59.05 -17.85 45.94
CA SER A 701 -59.31 -19.27 45.63
C SER A 701 -58.41 -19.98 44.62
N SER A 702 -57.33 -20.61 45.11
CA SER A 702 -57.31 -22.05 45.43
C SER A 702 -56.03 -22.43 46.16
#